data_AF-A0A1M2W419-F1
#
_entry.id   AF-A0A1M2W419-F1
#
_cell.length_a   1.000
_cell.length_b   1.000
_cell.length_c   1.000
_cell.angle_alpha   90.00
_cell.angle_beta   90.00
_cell.angle_gamma   90.00
#
_symmetry.space_group_name_H-M   'P 1'
#
loop_
_entity.id
_entity.type
_entity.pdbx_description
1 polymer ?
#
loop_
_entity_poly.entity_id
_entity_poly.type
_entity_poly.pdbx_seq_one_letter_code
_entity_poly.pdbx_strand_id
1 'polypeptide(L)'
;MSLLMSPDAAYPETAPLLRTVSHPDDAEYPQQEQPSFFERAAAVVQEPLSPLTKILLVATIIFLLLSSVFIGLFAGAQHKLNAGKGGGTTTVVVTATSTAVSTATTTAISTTTVAVPAPGPTSPPAEPVCLSPSCINLASSVLSSLDESQDPCENFYDFANGGWLKAHPIPSDKGSFGNFEALAQQNRRILQQILSEDASTRFSEISALASTDYDEQILKKIRGLYASCLDEDKLDDIGEKPLQEIVDKIRSTFRGKSTVIDKLSNDGHAQRARLTATVAFLHSRAIDSLFSYEIDGDAGNDPNFMTLWISQPELGLPSKEYYEEESIVDLYENVLERLLLTLDDEDEELLASEQPSKFVVHEERLRVWPPWPWPPWGDDDDGKGEPVNRTERAHKLAKEVVEFEKKIANGSLDLDVLYQDPLATYNPVPFKNVSEQLPQFDFSTYFSVFAPRNFPETIILTSTTYLSSLSSILNETDTDTLEAYFITRAGLAYASYLGLDTEAWKATRSLEEVLRGIKKGAVGDRAEYCVARVESAMGFAAGRYFVNETFGGASKEKATKVITDIVESFKESLTHLEWMDKESADAAAEKAAAIRVKVGYPVSPDTLDPRSLANYYARVKISEDTFFENMLSARVADEIRRWYNLGKQRDLESWEMYPSMVNAYFNPPANEIVFPAGILQPPFFSQDWPGYMSYGSFGQVAAHELTHAFDSAGRLYNQKGKLEQWWTNKTSEGFNERQKCIVDQYSNYTIDDGKGGTIHVNGNLTSGENIGDSGIIQAYRAWKAQYEDGVDSGTEFLLPGLNYTRDQLFFVSFARAWAQNIKPESAVARVRTDPHSPNRYRVEGTVSNLPEFAKAFNCSAKARSLWSLALHLLVDPQYFTALAALVVLGDAVLTQLIIRFVPYTEIDWETYMYQLELYMKGERDYALITGPTGPIVYPAGHVYVHQLLYTLTDSGTNLWKGQQIYAVLYLASLALTAAIYKQAGSVPNWVLLLLPLSKRLHSIYVLRLFNDCWAVVAAQAAILAFGSGWDALGIALLGCALSVKMCVLLYVPGLLVILFRRRGLLSTALHMLALVGTQLLIGAPFLLQYPWSYLKNSYEFSRVFLFKWTVNWRFLGEDLFLSSSWAKSLLVAHITTLVLFGLFKWCRSDGGVWQVLDRGLRRPTRAPSPVPLTADYVTTVLYTSNLIGILFARSLHYQFYSWYAMQLPFLACRTRYPFLAR
;
A
#
# COMPACT_ATOMS: atom_id res chain seq x y z
N MET A 1 -10.01 -3.04 -32.79
CA MET A 1 -8.65 -3.55 -33.11
C MET A 1 -8.81 -4.60 -34.21
N SER A 2 -8.77 -4.19 -35.48
CA SER A 2 -9.04 -5.07 -36.64
C SER A 2 -8.28 -4.64 -37.90
N LEU A 3 -7.16 -3.93 -37.71
CA LEU A 3 -6.32 -3.34 -38.77
C LEU A 3 -4.81 -3.48 -38.47
N LEU A 4 -4.43 -4.38 -37.57
CA LEU A 4 -3.04 -4.62 -37.16
C LEU A 4 -2.72 -6.13 -37.08
N MET A 5 -2.97 -6.85 -38.16
CA MET A 5 -2.20 -8.04 -38.55
C MET A 5 -2.57 -8.49 -39.97
N SER A 6 -1.66 -8.27 -40.91
CA SER A 6 -1.56 -9.03 -42.17
C SER A 6 -0.07 -9.02 -42.55
N PRO A 7 0.60 -10.19 -42.63
CA PRO A 7 2.03 -10.26 -42.93
C PRO A 7 2.35 -10.19 -44.44
N ASP A 8 1.34 -10.36 -45.31
CA ASP A 8 1.53 -10.58 -46.74
C ASP A 8 1.41 -9.31 -47.58
N ALA A 9 2.52 -8.58 -47.71
CA ALA A 9 2.70 -7.49 -48.66
C ALA A 9 4.15 -7.37 -49.17
N ALA A 10 4.80 -8.50 -49.43
CA ALA A 10 6.17 -8.57 -49.95
C ALA A 10 6.23 -8.24 -51.46
N TYR A 11 5.94 -6.99 -51.83
CA TYR A 11 6.33 -6.47 -53.14
C TYR A 11 7.82 -6.11 -53.15
N PRO A 12 8.60 -6.48 -54.19
CA PRO A 12 9.92 -5.91 -54.40
C PRO A 12 9.78 -4.43 -54.81
N GLU A 13 10.15 -3.49 -53.94
CA GLU A 13 10.24 -2.05 -54.25
C GLU A 13 11.45 -1.74 -55.16
N THR A 14 11.56 -2.37 -56.32
CA THR A 14 12.49 -1.94 -57.38
C THR A 14 11.90 -0.75 -58.12
N ALA A 15 12.35 0.47 -57.81
CA ALA A 15 11.97 1.67 -58.54
C ALA A 15 12.64 1.68 -59.93
N PRO A 16 11.88 1.68 -61.05
CA PRO A 16 12.47 1.59 -62.39
C PRO A 16 12.82 2.99 -62.92
N LEU A 17 14.05 3.45 -62.69
CA LEU A 17 14.60 4.67 -63.30
C LEU A 17 16.00 4.43 -63.87
N LEU A 18 16.05 3.86 -65.09
CA LEU A 18 17.05 4.18 -66.12
C LEU A 18 16.68 3.48 -67.45
N ARG A 19 15.73 4.06 -68.19
CA ARG A 19 15.64 3.91 -69.64
C ARG A 19 15.44 5.30 -70.25
N THR A 20 16.33 5.67 -71.16
CA THR A 20 16.33 6.96 -71.87
C THR A 20 15.15 7.04 -72.83
N VAL A 21 14.39 8.13 -72.78
CA VAL A 21 13.33 8.40 -73.77
C VAL A 21 13.94 9.12 -74.97
N SER A 22 13.88 8.47 -76.13
CA SER A 22 13.88 9.12 -77.44
C SER A 22 12.48 9.02 -78.02
N HIS A 23 11.85 10.16 -78.30
CA HIS A 23 10.60 10.26 -79.08
C HIS A 23 10.85 9.97 -80.58
N PRO A 24 9.80 9.73 -81.42
CA PRO A 24 8.36 9.85 -81.14
C PRO A 24 7.49 8.63 -81.59
N ASP A 25 6.18 8.84 -81.60
CA ASP A 25 5.09 8.18 -82.36
C ASP A 25 4.50 6.82 -81.91
N ASP A 26 3.22 6.65 -82.28
CA ASP A 26 2.22 5.78 -81.66
C ASP A 26 2.20 4.30 -82.11
N ALA A 27 1.81 3.41 -81.19
CA ALA A 27 1.06 2.18 -81.51
C ALA A 27 0.35 1.60 -80.26
N GLU A 28 -0.90 1.18 -80.39
CA GLU A 28 -1.63 0.40 -79.37
C GLU A 28 -1.19 -1.06 -79.34
N TYR A 29 -1.29 -1.74 -78.18
CA TYR A 29 -1.67 -3.17 -78.05
C TYR A 29 -1.98 -3.51 -76.57
N PRO A 30 -2.60 -4.67 -76.23
CA PRO A 30 -3.90 -4.64 -75.58
C PRO A 30 -3.86 -5.01 -74.08
N GLN A 31 -5.03 -4.87 -73.43
CA GLN A 31 -5.26 -5.41 -72.08
C GLN A 31 -5.04 -6.94 -72.04
N GLN A 32 -4.35 -7.39 -71.00
CA GLN A 32 -4.19 -8.81 -70.68
C GLN A 32 -4.57 -9.01 -69.20
N GLU A 33 -5.48 -9.94 -68.93
CA GLU A 33 -6.04 -10.15 -67.59
C GLU A 33 -4.96 -10.66 -66.60
N GLN A 34 -5.07 -10.25 -65.33
CA GLN A 34 -4.10 -10.66 -64.32
C GLN A 34 -4.46 -12.05 -63.75
N PRO A 35 -3.47 -12.96 -63.60
CA PRO A 35 -3.69 -14.28 -62.99
C PRO A 35 -4.06 -14.16 -61.52
N SER A 36 -4.73 -15.21 -61.02
CA SER A 36 -5.39 -15.21 -59.71
C SER A 36 -4.41 -15.24 -58.53
N PHE A 37 -4.92 -14.91 -57.35
CA PHE A 37 -4.16 -14.90 -56.09
C PHE A 37 -3.46 -16.24 -55.81
N PHE A 38 -4.14 -17.37 -56.07
CA PHE A 38 -3.60 -18.70 -55.78
C PHE A 38 -2.48 -19.13 -56.73
N GLU A 39 -2.51 -18.73 -58.00
CA GLU A 39 -1.43 -18.98 -58.95
C GLU A 39 -0.16 -18.19 -58.57
N ARG A 40 -0.33 -16.96 -58.07
CA ARG A 40 0.77 -16.15 -57.52
C ARG A 40 1.35 -16.75 -56.24
N ALA A 41 0.50 -17.26 -55.34
CA ALA A 41 0.94 -17.93 -54.12
C ALA A 41 1.73 -19.22 -54.42
N ALA A 42 1.31 -20.01 -55.40
CA ALA A 42 2.00 -21.24 -55.78
C ALA A 42 3.42 -21.01 -56.33
N ALA A 43 3.65 -19.92 -57.06
CA ALA A 43 4.96 -19.58 -57.61
C ALA A 43 6.02 -19.27 -56.54
N VAL A 44 5.62 -18.66 -55.42
CA VAL A 44 6.53 -18.25 -54.31
C VAL A 44 7.15 -19.46 -53.60
N VAL A 45 6.54 -20.64 -53.68
CA VAL A 45 6.99 -21.86 -52.97
C VAL A 45 8.28 -22.46 -53.59
N GLN A 46 8.70 -22.04 -54.79
CA GLN A 46 9.80 -22.68 -55.53
C GLN A 46 11.15 -21.91 -55.48
N GLU A 47 11.26 -20.75 -54.84
CA GLU A 47 12.53 -20.01 -54.78
C GLU A 47 13.49 -20.49 -53.66
N PRO A 48 14.80 -20.67 -53.95
CA PRO A 48 15.77 -21.15 -52.97
C PRO A 48 16.19 -20.06 -51.97
N LEU A 49 15.64 -20.13 -50.75
CA LEU A 49 15.93 -19.20 -49.64
C LEU A 49 17.45 -18.99 -49.37
N SER A 50 17.87 -17.73 -49.27
CA SER A 50 19.26 -17.35 -48.96
C SER A 50 19.69 -17.75 -47.53
N PRO A 51 20.99 -17.84 -47.23
CA PRO A 51 21.47 -18.15 -45.87
C PRO A 51 20.99 -17.13 -44.82
N LEU A 52 21.01 -15.83 -45.14
CA LEU A 52 20.50 -14.78 -44.26
C LEU A 52 18.99 -14.92 -44.06
N THR A 53 18.24 -15.22 -45.13
CA THR A 53 16.79 -15.46 -45.04
C THR A 53 16.50 -16.69 -44.18
N LYS A 54 17.31 -17.75 -44.24
CA LYS A 54 17.18 -18.95 -43.39
C LYS A 54 17.46 -18.64 -41.92
N ILE A 55 18.51 -17.88 -41.60
CA ILE A 55 18.82 -17.48 -40.21
C ILE A 55 17.72 -16.58 -39.65
N LEU A 56 17.26 -15.59 -40.43
CA LEU A 56 16.15 -14.72 -40.04
C LEU A 56 14.83 -15.50 -39.92
N LEU A 57 14.55 -16.45 -40.81
CA LEU A 57 13.38 -17.31 -40.71
C LEU A 57 13.43 -18.17 -39.44
N VAL A 58 14.57 -18.77 -39.10
CA VAL A 58 14.74 -19.53 -37.84
C VAL A 58 14.58 -18.63 -36.63
N ALA A 59 15.19 -17.43 -36.62
CA ALA A 59 15.03 -16.48 -35.53
C ALA A 59 13.58 -16.00 -35.39
N THR A 60 12.90 -15.68 -36.49
CA THR A 60 11.48 -15.29 -36.50
C THR A 60 10.58 -16.46 -36.13
N ILE A 61 10.90 -17.71 -36.51
CA ILE A 61 10.17 -18.91 -36.05
C ILE A 61 10.39 -19.13 -34.55
N ILE A 62 11.58 -18.89 -34.00
CA ILE A 62 11.83 -18.96 -32.55
C ILE A 62 11.05 -17.86 -31.83
N PHE A 63 11.08 -16.61 -32.32
CA PHE A 63 10.29 -15.52 -31.73
C PHE A 63 8.77 -15.72 -31.89
N LEU A 64 8.31 -16.33 -33.00
CA LEU A 64 6.90 -16.70 -33.19
C LEU A 64 6.51 -17.92 -32.35
N LEU A 65 7.40 -18.89 -32.12
CA LEU A 65 7.15 -20.00 -31.20
C LEU A 65 7.06 -19.48 -29.77
N LEU A 66 8.02 -18.67 -29.31
CA LEU A 66 7.97 -18.02 -28.00
C LEU A 66 6.70 -17.19 -27.84
N SER A 67 6.41 -16.26 -28.77
CA SER A 67 5.21 -15.43 -28.68
C SER A 67 3.90 -16.20 -28.89
N SER A 68 3.87 -17.29 -29.66
CA SER A 68 2.67 -18.15 -29.76
C SER A 68 2.48 -19.07 -28.55
N VAL A 69 3.54 -19.45 -27.84
CA VAL A 69 3.46 -20.11 -26.53
C VAL A 69 2.90 -19.12 -25.49
N PHE A 70 3.42 -17.88 -25.44
CA PHE A 70 2.87 -16.83 -24.57
C PHE A 70 1.40 -16.50 -24.92
N ILE A 71 1.08 -16.27 -26.20
CA ILE A 71 -0.29 -15.99 -26.65
C ILE A 71 -1.22 -17.19 -26.40
N GLY A 72 -0.73 -18.43 -26.58
CA GLY A 72 -1.49 -19.65 -26.31
C GLY A 72 -1.83 -19.84 -24.83
N LEU A 73 -0.86 -19.59 -23.94
CA LEU A 73 -1.07 -19.60 -22.49
C LEU A 73 -2.12 -18.56 -22.06
N PHE A 74 -1.99 -17.31 -22.53
CA PHE A 74 -2.95 -16.24 -22.19
C PHE A 74 -4.33 -16.44 -22.83
N ALA A 75 -4.41 -16.90 -24.09
CA ALA A 75 -5.69 -17.19 -24.75
C ALA A 75 -6.43 -18.38 -24.13
N GLY A 76 -5.70 -19.39 -23.64
CA GLY A 76 -6.26 -20.52 -22.89
C GLY A 76 -6.99 -20.08 -21.62
N ALA A 77 -6.41 -19.14 -20.86
CA ALA A 77 -7.07 -18.51 -19.72
C ALA A 77 -8.32 -17.72 -20.15
N GLN A 78 -8.21 -16.90 -21.20
CA GLN A 78 -9.31 -16.06 -21.70
C GLN A 78 -10.54 -16.86 -22.17
N HIS A 79 -10.34 -18.06 -22.74
CA HIS A 79 -11.46 -18.89 -23.21
C HIS A 79 -12.23 -19.57 -22.07
N LYS A 80 -11.55 -19.98 -20.97
CA LYS A 80 -12.24 -20.52 -19.78
C LYS A 80 -13.17 -19.46 -19.14
N LEU A 81 -12.75 -18.21 -19.09
CA LEU A 81 -13.52 -17.11 -18.48
C LEU A 81 -14.83 -16.77 -19.22
N ASN A 82 -14.92 -16.99 -20.53
CA ASN A 82 -16.10 -16.65 -21.32
C ASN A 82 -17.14 -17.78 -21.44
N ALA A 83 -16.77 -19.04 -21.12
CA ALA A 83 -17.67 -20.18 -21.23
C ALA A 83 -18.79 -20.22 -20.16
N GLY A 84 -18.66 -19.45 -19.08
CA GLY A 84 -19.58 -19.48 -17.93
C GLY A 84 -20.93 -18.78 -18.12
N LYS A 85 -21.25 -18.22 -19.29
CA LYS A 85 -22.51 -17.51 -19.56
C LYS A 85 -23.14 -17.88 -20.91
N GLY A 86 -23.89 -18.98 -20.92
CA GLY A 86 -24.67 -19.43 -22.08
C GLY A 86 -25.87 -20.28 -21.69
N GLY A 87 -27.03 -19.65 -21.48
CA GLY A 87 -28.30 -20.36 -21.44
C GLY A 87 -28.59 -20.97 -22.82
N GLY A 88 -28.80 -22.28 -22.89
CA GLY A 88 -28.79 -23.01 -24.15
C GLY A 88 -30.08 -22.91 -24.98
N THR A 89 -29.98 -23.31 -26.25
CA THR A 89 -31.08 -23.93 -26.98
C THR A 89 -30.49 -24.94 -27.97
N THR A 90 -30.96 -26.18 -27.92
CA THR A 90 -30.43 -27.29 -28.72
C THR A 90 -31.07 -27.32 -30.11
N THR A 91 -30.25 -27.44 -31.16
CA THR A 91 -30.71 -28.00 -32.45
C THR A 91 -29.61 -28.83 -33.07
N VAL A 92 -29.92 -30.07 -33.46
CA VAL A 92 -28.98 -31.02 -34.06
C VAL A 92 -29.35 -31.22 -35.53
N VAL A 93 -28.36 -31.15 -36.42
CA VAL A 93 -28.46 -31.67 -37.79
C VAL A 93 -27.18 -32.44 -38.13
N VAL A 94 -27.34 -33.67 -38.60
CA VAL A 94 -26.27 -34.60 -39.00
C VAL A 94 -26.42 -34.91 -40.49
N THR A 95 -25.31 -35.04 -41.23
CA THR A 95 -25.10 -35.84 -42.48
C THR A 95 -23.68 -35.52 -42.99
N ALA A 96 -22.67 -36.37 -42.74
CA ALA A 96 -22.18 -37.43 -43.65
C ALA A 96 -21.68 -36.89 -45.02
N THR A 97 -20.38 -36.71 -45.26
CA THR A 97 -19.31 -37.72 -45.50
C THR A 97 -19.31 -38.30 -46.92
N SER A 98 -18.24 -38.04 -47.67
CA SER A 98 -17.73 -38.93 -48.73
C SER A 98 -16.21 -38.91 -48.74
N THR A 99 -15.58 -40.04 -49.08
CA THR A 99 -14.13 -40.27 -48.89
C THR A 99 -13.51 -40.80 -50.17
N ALA A 100 -12.29 -40.37 -50.49
CA ALA A 100 -11.40 -41.01 -51.47
C ALA A 100 -10.02 -41.17 -50.84
N VAL A 101 -9.34 -42.28 -51.11
CA VAL A 101 -8.20 -42.76 -50.31
C VAL A 101 -6.98 -43.05 -51.19
N SER A 102 -5.80 -42.58 -50.78
CA SER A 102 -4.54 -43.28 -51.04
C SER A 102 -3.54 -43.08 -49.90
N THR A 103 -3.24 -44.22 -49.26
CA THR A 103 -1.99 -44.60 -48.58
C THR A 103 -0.70 -43.90 -49.05
N ALA A 104 0.34 -43.73 -48.20
CA ALA A 104 0.45 -43.87 -46.74
C ALA A 104 1.85 -43.41 -46.25
N THR A 105 1.95 -42.92 -45.01
CA THR A 105 3.01 -43.23 -44.00
C THR A 105 2.71 -42.42 -42.73
N THR A 106 2.17 -43.06 -41.70
CA THR A 106 1.95 -42.46 -40.37
C THR A 106 2.90 -43.07 -39.36
N THR A 107 4.05 -42.42 -39.16
CA THR A 107 4.92 -42.72 -38.01
C THR A 107 4.21 -42.27 -36.74
N ALA A 108 3.78 -43.22 -35.91
CA ALA A 108 3.12 -42.92 -34.65
C ALA A 108 4.12 -42.34 -33.63
N ILE A 109 4.33 -41.03 -33.66
CA ILE A 109 4.91 -40.33 -32.52
C ILE A 109 3.85 -40.34 -31.42
N SER A 110 4.07 -41.20 -30.42
CA SER A 110 3.36 -41.12 -29.14
C SER A 110 3.75 -39.80 -28.49
N THR A 111 2.97 -38.74 -28.74
CA THR A 111 3.16 -37.44 -28.10
C THR A 111 2.81 -37.59 -26.63
N THR A 112 3.81 -37.97 -25.82
CA THR A 112 3.72 -37.98 -24.36
C THR A 112 3.57 -36.54 -23.91
N THR A 113 2.32 -36.06 -23.86
CA THR A 113 1.97 -34.81 -23.22
C THR A 113 2.25 -34.97 -21.73
N VAL A 114 3.47 -34.61 -21.33
CA VAL A 114 3.76 -34.19 -19.96
C VAL A 114 3.06 -32.84 -19.78
N ALA A 115 1.74 -32.90 -19.65
CA ALA A 115 1.08 -31.99 -18.75
C ALA A 115 1.76 -32.20 -17.40
N VAL A 116 2.44 -31.18 -16.88
CA VAL A 116 2.71 -31.11 -15.46
C VAL A 116 1.32 -31.12 -14.82
N PRO A 117 0.95 -32.15 -14.03
CA PRO A 117 -0.32 -32.11 -13.34
C PRO A 117 -0.27 -30.96 -12.35
N ALA A 118 -1.30 -30.11 -12.32
CA ALA A 118 -1.69 -29.54 -11.03
C ALA A 118 -1.87 -30.75 -10.10
N PRO A 119 -1.18 -30.84 -8.94
CA PRO A 119 -0.95 -32.13 -8.28
C PRO A 119 -2.25 -32.88 -7.94
N GLY A 120 -2.64 -33.79 -8.84
CA GLY A 120 -3.85 -34.57 -8.70
C GLY A 120 -3.71 -35.53 -7.53
N PRO A 121 -4.78 -35.77 -6.75
CA PRO A 121 -4.71 -36.65 -5.59
C PRO A 121 -4.26 -38.06 -6.01
N THR A 122 -3.05 -38.45 -5.63
CA THR A 122 -2.49 -39.78 -5.90
C THR A 122 -3.00 -40.81 -4.89
N SER A 123 -4.32 -40.96 -4.80
CA SER A 123 -5.04 -42.01 -4.09
C SER A 123 -6.17 -42.57 -4.98
N PRO A 124 -6.46 -43.88 -4.93
CA PRO A 124 -7.54 -44.48 -5.72
C PRO A 124 -8.95 -44.14 -5.20
N PRO A 125 -9.99 -44.19 -6.04
CA PRO A 125 -11.34 -43.73 -5.69
C PRO A 125 -12.13 -44.73 -4.83
N ALA A 126 -12.02 -44.60 -3.51
CA ALA A 126 -13.02 -45.12 -2.55
C ALA A 126 -13.08 -44.36 -1.21
N GLU A 127 -12.27 -43.30 -1.01
CA GLU A 127 -12.29 -42.51 0.23
C GLU A 127 -13.61 -41.73 0.38
N PRO A 128 -14.22 -41.67 1.58
CA PRO A 128 -15.50 -41.00 1.78
C PRO A 128 -15.36 -39.47 1.66
N VAL A 129 -16.03 -38.92 0.64
CA VAL A 129 -16.24 -37.47 0.50
C VAL A 129 -17.37 -37.05 1.45
N CYS A 130 -17.10 -36.12 2.35
CA CYS A 130 -18.08 -35.65 3.32
C CYS A 130 -19.11 -34.71 2.66
N LEU A 131 -20.37 -35.14 2.61
CA LEU A 131 -21.49 -34.37 2.07
C LEU A 131 -22.41 -33.76 3.16
N SER A 132 -21.89 -33.59 4.38
CA SER A 132 -22.62 -32.88 5.44
C SER A 132 -22.69 -31.36 5.12
N PRO A 133 -23.68 -30.63 5.66
CA PRO A 133 -23.74 -29.18 5.53
C PRO A 133 -22.45 -28.48 5.99
N SER A 134 -21.87 -28.91 7.12
CA SER A 134 -20.59 -28.38 7.64
C SER A 134 -19.44 -28.56 6.66
N CYS A 135 -19.33 -29.73 6.03
CA CYS A 135 -18.30 -30.03 5.04
C CYS A 135 -18.48 -29.24 3.73
N ILE A 136 -19.72 -29.09 3.26
CA ILE A 136 -20.03 -28.30 2.05
C ILE A 136 -19.73 -26.81 2.30
N ASN A 137 -20.13 -26.28 3.46
CA ASN A 137 -19.84 -24.90 3.86
C ASN A 137 -18.33 -24.65 3.99
N LEU A 138 -17.58 -25.59 4.61
CA LEU A 138 -16.12 -25.49 4.72
C LEU A 138 -15.44 -25.52 3.35
N ALA A 139 -15.82 -26.45 2.47
CA ALA A 139 -15.25 -26.54 1.14
C ALA A 139 -15.56 -25.29 0.30
N SER A 140 -16.79 -24.77 0.36
CA SER A 140 -17.17 -23.52 -0.28
C SER A 140 -16.38 -22.32 0.27
N SER A 141 -16.11 -22.30 1.58
CA SER A 141 -15.31 -21.24 2.25
C SER A 141 -13.82 -21.31 1.91
N VAL A 142 -13.28 -22.49 1.59
CA VAL A 142 -11.93 -22.64 1.03
C VAL A 142 -11.94 -22.14 -0.42
N LEU A 143 -12.83 -22.67 -1.26
CA LEU A 143 -12.93 -22.29 -2.69
C LEU A 143 -13.15 -20.78 -2.91
N SER A 144 -13.93 -20.11 -2.05
CA SER A 144 -14.13 -18.65 -2.12
C SER A 144 -12.91 -17.83 -1.68
N SER A 145 -11.94 -18.45 -1.00
CA SER A 145 -10.73 -17.79 -0.50
C SER A 145 -9.59 -17.79 -1.53
N LEU A 146 -9.50 -18.86 -2.31
CA LEU A 146 -8.38 -19.11 -3.23
C LEU A 146 -8.34 -18.12 -4.41
N ASP A 147 -7.13 -17.91 -4.92
CA ASP A 147 -6.88 -17.27 -6.21
C ASP A 147 -5.94 -18.16 -7.06
N GLU A 148 -6.53 -19.08 -7.81
CA GLU A 148 -5.83 -19.98 -8.74
C GLU A 148 -5.08 -19.27 -9.89
N SER A 149 -5.10 -17.93 -9.96
CA SER A 149 -4.22 -17.17 -10.87
C SER A 149 -2.80 -16.96 -10.33
N GLN A 150 -2.57 -17.18 -9.03
CA GLN A 150 -1.26 -17.10 -8.38
C GLN A 150 -0.55 -18.45 -8.39
N ASP A 151 0.78 -18.44 -8.52
CA ASP A 151 1.60 -19.63 -8.28
C ASP A 151 1.87 -19.76 -6.77
N PRO A 152 1.42 -20.84 -6.10
CA PRO A 152 1.63 -21.03 -4.67
C PRO A 152 3.12 -21.12 -4.27
N CYS A 153 4.03 -21.40 -5.21
CA CYS A 153 5.47 -21.45 -4.95
C CYS A 153 6.18 -20.08 -5.07
N GLU A 154 5.50 -19.06 -5.63
CA GLU A 154 6.02 -17.69 -5.71
C GLU A 154 5.26 -16.75 -4.76
N ASN A 155 3.94 -16.92 -4.61
CA ASN A 155 3.05 -16.06 -3.82
C ASN A 155 1.91 -16.87 -3.18
N PHE A 156 2.21 -17.59 -2.09
CA PHE A 156 1.27 -18.43 -1.37
C PHE A 156 0.19 -17.64 -0.63
N TYR A 157 0.52 -16.45 -0.09
CA TYR A 157 -0.46 -15.61 0.61
C TYR A 157 -1.61 -15.21 -0.31
N ASP A 158 -1.33 -14.64 -1.48
CA ASP A 158 -2.40 -14.24 -2.41
C ASP A 158 -3.04 -15.47 -3.09
N PHE A 159 -2.33 -16.59 -3.25
CA PHE A 159 -2.94 -17.86 -3.69
C PHE A 159 -4.01 -18.37 -2.70
N ALA A 160 -3.74 -18.33 -1.40
CA ALA A 160 -4.66 -18.82 -0.38
C ALA A 160 -5.80 -17.85 -0.05
N ASN A 161 -5.52 -16.54 -0.15
CA ASN A 161 -6.37 -15.48 0.38
C ASN A 161 -6.92 -14.50 -0.67
N GLY A 162 -6.42 -14.50 -1.91
CA GLY A 162 -6.72 -13.48 -2.92
C GLY A 162 -8.21 -13.39 -3.28
N GLY A 163 -8.96 -14.50 -3.23
CA GLY A 163 -10.41 -14.52 -3.35
C GLY A 163 -11.11 -13.88 -2.14
N TRP A 164 -10.66 -14.20 -0.92
CA TRP A 164 -11.18 -13.61 0.32
C TRP A 164 -10.92 -12.10 0.37
N LEU A 165 -9.70 -11.67 0.03
CA LEU A 165 -9.27 -10.26 0.03
C LEU A 165 -10.06 -9.42 -0.99
N LYS A 166 -10.42 -10.00 -2.14
CA LYS A 166 -11.29 -9.37 -3.15
C LYS A 166 -12.76 -9.28 -2.69
N ALA A 167 -13.21 -10.21 -1.85
CA ALA A 167 -14.57 -10.23 -1.31
C ALA A 167 -14.78 -9.32 -0.09
N HIS A 168 -13.72 -9.07 0.70
CA HIS A 168 -13.79 -8.34 1.98
C HIS A 168 -12.94 -7.05 1.96
N PRO A 169 -13.33 -6.01 1.20
CA PRO A 169 -12.64 -4.73 1.19
C PRO A 169 -12.73 -4.03 2.57
N ILE A 170 -11.70 -3.25 2.91
CA ILE A 170 -11.61 -2.55 4.20
C ILE A 170 -12.78 -1.55 4.36
N PRO A 171 -13.58 -1.64 5.44
CA PRO A 171 -14.60 -0.65 5.75
C PRO A 171 -14.01 0.77 5.90
N SER A 172 -14.78 1.80 5.54
CA SER A 172 -14.26 3.18 5.50
C SER A 172 -13.80 3.72 6.86
N ASP A 173 -14.43 3.22 7.92
CA ASP A 173 -14.23 3.50 9.35
C ASP A 173 -13.05 2.75 9.99
N LYS A 174 -12.46 1.76 9.29
CA LYS A 174 -11.41 0.87 9.82
C LYS A 174 -10.09 1.02 9.07
N GLY A 175 -8.99 0.67 9.74
CA GLY A 175 -7.62 0.70 9.18
C GLY A 175 -7.18 -0.61 8.53
N SER A 176 -7.65 -1.73 9.09
CA SER A 176 -7.51 -3.09 8.57
C SER A 176 -8.86 -3.81 8.56
N PHE A 177 -8.94 -4.92 7.83
CA PHE A 177 -10.00 -5.91 7.96
C PHE A 177 -9.50 -7.29 7.52
N GLY A 178 -9.47 -8.23 8.45
CA GLY A 178 -9.03 -9.62 8.26
C GLY A 178 -9.94 -10.63 8.96
N ASN A 179 -9.55 -11.91 8.94
CA ASN A 179 -10.34 -12.99 9.54
C ASN A 179 -10.44 -12.89 11.07
N PHE A 180 -9.45 -12.33 11.75
CA PHE A 180 -9.53 -12.01 13.18
C PHE A 180 -10.58 -10.93 13.46
N GLU A 181 -10.54 -9.80 12.74
CA GLU A 181 -11.52 -8.72 12.88
C GLU A 181 -12.94 -9.14 12.47
N ALA A 182 -13.07 -10.02 11.46
CA ALA A 182 -14.34 -10.56 11.01
C ALA A 182 -14.99 -11.49 12.05
N LEU A 183 -14.21 -12.41 12.66
CA LEU A 183 -14.71 -13.27 13.74
C LEU A 183 -14.99 -12.45 15.01
N ALA A 184 -14.18 -11.44 15.34
CA ALA A 184 -14.47 -10.54 16.45
C ALA A 184 -15.78 -9.77 16.23
N GLN A 185 -16.06 -9.31 15.00
CA GLN A 185 -17.34 -8.69 14.65
C GLN A 185 -18.51 -9.69 14.74
N GLN A 186 -18.30 -10.97 14.39
CA GLN A 186 -19.30 -12.03 14.58
C GLN A 186 -19.61 -12.27 16.07
N ASN A 187 -18.58 -12.39 16.93
CA ASN A 187 -18.76 -12.56 18.37
C ASN A 187 -19.50 -11.38 18.98
N ARG A 188 -19.17 -10.15 18.56
CA ARG A 188 -19.89 -8.94 18.99
C ARG A 188 -21.35 -8.92 18.54
N ARG A 189 -21.72 -9.46 17.37
CA ARG A 189 -23.13 -9.59 16.97
C ARG A 189 -23.91 -10.59 17.83
N ILE A 190 -23.25 -11.60 18.39
CA ILE A 190 -23.88 -12.55 19.33
C ILE A 190 -24.09 -11.86 20.69
N LEU A 191 -23.07 -11.16 21.20
CA LEU A 191 -23.19 -10.31 22.39
C LEU A 191 -24.24 -9.19 22.23
N GLN A 192 -24.30 -8.53 21.08
CA GLN A 192 -25.32 -7.52 20.75
C GLN A 192 -26.74 -8.08 20.87
N GLN A 193 -26.95 -9.32 20.38
CA GLN A 193 -28.23 -10.01 20.52
C GLN A 193 -28.54 -10.30 21.99
N ILE A 194 -27.60 -10.86 22.76
CA ILE A 194 -27.77 -11.10 24.21
C ILE A 194 -28.11 -9.80 24.97
N LEU A 195 -27.46 -8.69 24.64
CA LEU A 195 -27.62 -7.39 25.30
C LEU A 195 -28.94 -6.68 24.92
N SER A 196 -29.48 -6.92 23.72
CA SER A 196 -30.75 -6.31 23.29
C SER A 196 -31.96 -6.77 24.10
N GLU A 197 -32.94 -5.88 24.34
CA GLU A 197 -34.13 -6.18 25.16
C GLU A 197 -35.04 -7.24 24.52
N ASP A 198 -35.13 -7.22 23.18
CA ASP A 198 -35.84 -8.16 22.32
C ASP A 198 -35.46 -9.63 22.58
N ALA A 199 -34.24 -9.88 23.07
CA ALA A 199 -33.70 -11.20 23.37
C ALA A 199 -34.58 -12.01 24.34
N SER A 200 -35.25 -11.30 25.27
CA SER A 200 -36.18 -11.87 26.25
C SER A 200 -37.29 -12.74 25.64
N THR A 201 -37.65 -12.49 24.37
CA THR A 201 -38.68 -13.25 23.64
C THR A 201 -38.11 -14.34 22.72
N ARG A 202 -36.80 -14.31 22.44
CA ARG A 202 -36.16 -15.10 21.37
C ARG A 202 -35.23 -16.19 21.90
N PHE A 203 -34.66 -16.02 23.09
CA PHE A 203 -33.73 -16.96 23.72
C PHE A 203 -34.35 -17.58 24.98
N SER A 204 -35.04 -18.71 24.82
CA SER A 204 -35.73 -19.40 25.92
C SER A 204 -34.78 -19.84 27.05
N GLU A 205 -33.49 -20.04 26.75
CA GLU A 205 -32.50 -20.54 27.71
C GLU A 205 -31.83 -19.40 28.50
N ILE A 206 -31.66 -18.21 27.91
CA ILE A 206 -31.22 -17.02 28.65
C ILE A 206 -32.24 -16.67 29.75
N SER A 207 -33.54 -16.83 29.48
CA SER A 207 -34.59 -16.67 30.51
C SER A 207 -34.60 -17.80 31.57
N ALA A 208 -33.93 -18.92 31.33
CA ALA A 208 -33.76 -20.01 32.31
C ALA A 208 -32.48 -19.82 33.14
N LEU A 209 -31.41 -19.29 32.55
CA LEU A 209 -30.18 -18.90 33.24
C LEU A 209 -30.40 -17.69 34.17
N ALA A 210 -31.14 -16.68 33.70
CA ALA A 210 -31.58 -15.53 34.50
C ALA A 210 -32.62 -15.88 35.60
N SER A 211 -32.79 -17.16 35.95
CA SER A 211 -33.56 -17.59 37.12
C SER A 211 -32.82 -17.42 38.45
N THR A 212 -31.52 -17.03 38.41
CA THR A 212 -30.75 -16.67 39.61
C THR A 212 -30.64 -15.16 39.80
N ASP A 213 -30.80 -14.71 41.05
CA ASP A 213 -30.63 -13.31 41.48
C ASP A 213 -29.28 -12.70 41.04
N TYR A 214 -28.21 -13.51 41.04
CA TYR A 214 -26.90 -13.07 40.57
C TYR A 214 -26.82 -12.90 39.05
N ASP A 215 -27.46 -13.77 38.26
CA ASP A 215 -27.53 -13.59 36.80
C ASP A 215 -28.34 -12.36 36.42
N GLU A 216 -29.49 -12.12 37.06
CA GLU A 216 -30.30 -10.91 36.84
C GLU A 216 -29.50 -9.63 37.15
N GLN A 217 -28.78 -9.61 38.29
CA GLN A 217 -27.91 -8.49 38.67
C GLN A 217 -26.76 -8.25 37.67
N ILE A 218 -26.12 -9.30 37.17
CA ILE A 218 -25.06 -9.19 36.15
C ILE A 218 -25.64 -8.69 34.83
N LEU A 219 -26.74 -9.30 34.36
CA LEU A 219 -27.38 -8.99 33.09
C LEU A 219 -27.85 -7.53 33.08
N LYS A 220 -28.41 -7.05 34.20
CA LYS A 220 -28.76 -5.64 34.36
C LYS A 220 -27.55 -4.71 34.25
N LYS A 221 -26.39 -5.04 34.85
CA LYS A 221 -25.18 -4.22 34.72
C LYS A 221 -24.69 -4.15 33.26
N ILE A 222 -24.56 -5.29 32.57
CA ILE A 222 -24.04 -5.27 31.19
C ILE A 222 -25.04 -4.64 30.20
N ARG A 223 -26.35 -4.81 30.39
CA ARG A 223 -27.37 -4.11 29.60
C ARG A 223 -27.46 -2.62 29.90
N GLY A 224 -27.38 -2.20 31.16
CA GLY A 224 -27.38 -0.79 31.52
C GLY A 224 -26.16 -0.03 30.97
N LEU A 225 -24.99 -0.68 30.96
CA LEU A 225 -23.79 -0.15 30.31
C LEU A 225 -23.99 -0.01 28.79
N TYR A 226 -24.50 -1.06 28.14
CA TYR A 226 -24.81 -1.06 26.71
C TYR A 226 -25.81 0.04 26.34
N ALA A 227 -26.91 0.16 27.07
CA ALA A 227 -27.93 1.20 26.87
C ALA A 227 -27.36 2.62 27.06
N SER A 228 -26.62 2.87 28.14
CA SER A 228 -25.98 4.18 28.39
C SER A 228 -25.05 4.61 27.25
N CYS A 229 -24.44 3.65 26.55
CA CYS A 229 -23.55 3.92 25.43
C CYS A 229 -24.29 4.19 24.10
N LEU A 230 -25.50 3.63 23.91
CA LEU A 230 -26.30 3.81 22.68
C LEU A 230 -27.04 5.16 22.62
N ASP A 231 -27.23 5.83 23.75
CA ASP A 231 -27.96 7.09 23.86
C ASP A 231 -27.06 8.28 23.42
N GLU A 232 -26.78 8.38 22.12
CA GLU A 232 -25.82 9.36 21.58
C GLU A 232 -26.26 10.81 21.80
N ASP A 233 -27.55 11.11 21.57
CA ASP A 233 -28.15 12.43 21.82
C ASP A 233 -27.85 12.94 23.24
N LYS A 234 -27.94 12.05 24.24
CA LYS A 234 -27.68 12.34 25.66
C LYS A 234 -26.20 12.55 25.98
N LEU A 235 -25.30 11.88 25.27
CA LEU A 235 -23.85 12.07 25.45
C LEU A 235 -23.38 13.39 24.82
N ASP A 236 -24.02 13.80 23.73
CA ASP A 236 -23.79 15.11 23.13
C ASP A 236 -24.44 16.26 23.95
N ASP A 237 -25.63 16.03 24.56
CA ASP A 237 -26.26 16.94 25.54
C ASP A 237 -25.44 17.11 26.83
N ILE A 238 -24.71 16.08 27.27
CA ILE A 238 -23.78 16.12 28.41
C ILE A 238 -22.48 16.84 28.04
N GLY A 239 -22.01 16.68 26.80
CA GLY A 239 -20.83 17.35 26.25
C GLY A 239 -19.52 17.00 26.96
N GLU A 240 -18.59 17.97 27.00
CA GLU A 240 -17.24 17.81 27.57
C GLU A 240 -17.21 17.67 29.11
N LYS A 241 -18.33 17.96 29.79
CA LYS A 241 -18.36 18.17 31.24
C LYS A 241 -17.76 17.02 32.09
N PRO A 242 -17.99 15.72 31.79
CA PRO A 242 -17.40 14.63 32.58
C PRO A 242 -15.87 14.54 32.46
N LEU A 243 -15.31 14.94 31.31
CA LEU A 243 -13.87 15.06 31.11
C LEU A 243 -13.33 16.32 31.81
N GLN A 244 -14.06 17.43 31.73
CA GLN A 244 -13.70 18.68 32.39
C GLN A 244 -13.64 18.51 33.93
N GLU A 245 -14.61 17.85 34.57
CA GLU A 245 -14.54 17.55 36.01
C GLU A 245 -13.28 16.74 36.43
N ILE A 246 -12.69 15.97 35.51
CA ILE A 246 -11.39 15.29 35.74
C ILE A 246 -10.22 16.25 35.56
N VAL A 247 -10.27 17.13 34.55
CA VAL A 247 -9.28 18.18 34.31
C VAL A 247 -9.24 19.19 35.46
N ASP A 248 -10.37 19.69 35.94
CA ASP A 248 -10.49 20.54 37.14
C ASP A 248 -9.84 19.88 38.36
N LYS A 249 -10.00 18.55 38.47
CA LYS A 249 -9.42 17.76 39.55
C LYS A 249 -7.91 17.57 39.38
N ILE A 250 -7.39 17.48 38.16
CA ILE A 250 -5.95 17.54 37.87
C ILE A 250 -5.41 18.92 38.26
N ARG A 251 -5.97 20.00 37.70
CA ARG A 251 -5.61 21.41 37.99
C ARG A 251 -5.56 21.71 39.48
N SER A 252 -6.65 21.45 40.20
CA SER A 252 -6.77 21.74 41.63
C SER A 252 -5.90 20.84 42.53
N THR A 253 -5.41 19.70 42.03
CA THR A 253 -4.42 18.85 42.74
C THR A 253 -2.99 19.33 42.48
N PHE A 254 -2.70 19.74 41.24
CA PHE A 254 -1.36 20.12 40.80
C PHE A 254 -0.99 21.57 41.17
N ARG A 255 -1.93 22.51 41.03
CA ARG A 255 -1.76 23.92 41.44
C ARG A 255 -2.19 24.20 42.87
N GLY A 256 -3.17 23.47 43.41
CA GLY A 256 -3.76 23.72 44.74
C GLY A 256 -5.05 24.56 44.68
N LYS A 257 -5.61 24.89 45.85
CA LYS A 257 -6.86 25.67 45.97
C LYS A 257 -6.62 27.15 46.25
N SER A 258 -6.61 27.93 45.18
CA SER A 258 -6.53 29.40 45.17
C SER A 258 -5.22 30.01 45.68
N THR A 259 -5.07 31.31 45.43
CA THR A 259 -3.83 32.08 45.50
C THR A 259 -3.62 32.73 46.88
N VAL A 260 -2.75 33.75 46.94
CA VAL A 260 -2.45 34.62 48.09
C VAL A 260 -1.65 33.99 49.26
N ILE A 261 -1.94 32.77 49.73
CA ILE A 261 -1.18 32.17 50.85
C ILE A 261 0.07 31.39 50.39
N ASP A 262 -0.03 30.63 49.29
CA ASP A 262 1.10 29.84 48.74
C ASP A 262 2.29 30.70 48.26
N LYS A 263 2.09 31.99 47.97
CA LYS A 263 3.16 32.90 47.50
C LYS A 263 4.26 33.17 48.54
N LEU A 264 4.14 32.62 49.76
CA LEU A 264 5.17 32.66 50.81
C LEU A 264 5.90 31.32 51.01
N SER A 265 5.38 30.20 50.48
CA SER A 265 6.03 28.88 50.55
C SER A 265 6.69 28.54 49.21
N ASN A 266 7.84 29.17 48.95
CA ASN A 266 8.71 28.83 47.82
C ASN A 266 9.49 27.53 48.11
N ASP A 267 8.76 26.47 48.42
CA ASP A 267 9.24 25.26 49.09
C ASP A 267 9.05 24.03 48.18
N GLY A 268 10.16 23.43 47.76
CA GLY A 268 10.17 22.27 46.86
C GLY A 268 9.44 21.05 47.42
N HIS A 269 9.25 20.96 48.74
CA HIS A 269 8.41 19.94 49.36
C HIS A 269 6.94 20.03 48.90
N ALA A 270 6.42 21.24 48.70
CA ALA A 270 5.04 21.45 48.24
C ALA A 270 4.86 21.04 46.76
N GLN A 271 5.84 21.33 45.91
CA GLN A 271 5.82 20.94 44.49
C GLN A 271 5.94 19.42 44.33
N ARG A 272 6.86 18.77 45.07
CA ARG A 272 6.99 17.31 45.16
C ARG A 272 5.67 16.64 45.57
N ALA A 273 5.00 17.17 46.59
CA ALA A 273 3.71 16.64 47.05
C ALA A 273 2.61 16.76 45.99
N ARG A 274 2.51 17.92 45.30
CA ARG A 274 1.52 18.17 44.23
C ARG A 274 1.73 17.26 43.02
N LEU A 275 2.98 17.10 42.56
CA LEU A 275 3.33 16.17 41.47
C LEU A 275 2.95 14.73 41.85
N THR A 276 3.36 14.28 43.04
CA THR A 276 3.08 12.93 43.55
C THR A 276 1.58 12.65 43.63
N ALA A 277 0.80 13.58 44.18
CA ALA A 277 -0.66 13.44 44.31
C ALA A 277 -1.38 13.45 42.94
N THR A 278 -0.85 14.19 41.96
CA THR A 278 -1.44 14.28 40.61
C THR A 278 -1.23 12.99 39.83
N VAL A 279 0.00 12.47 39.80
CA VAL A 279 0.31 11.18 39.16
C VAL A 279 -0.44 10.02 39.84
N ALA A 280 -0.52 10.00 41.18
CA ALA A 280 -1.34 9.02 41.89
C ALA A 280 -2.85 9.10 41.53
N PHE A 281 -3.38 10.31 41.32
CA PHE A 281 -4.76 10.53 40.90
C PHE A 281 -5.04 10.00 39.48
N LEU A 282 -4.10 10.19 38.54
CA LEU A 282 -4.16 9.69 37.16
C LEU A 282 -4.05 8.15 37.14
N HIS A 283 -3.04 7.61 37.82
CA HIS A 283 -2.72 6.18 37.82
C HIS A 283 -3.80 5.34 38.53
N SER A 284 -4.47 5.89 39.54
CA SER A 284 -5.65 5.26 40.18
C SER A 284 -6.91 5.21 39.31
N ARG A 285 -6.84 5.70 38.07
CA ARG A 285 -7.94 5.73 37.08
C ARG A 285 -7.57 5.09 35.74
N ALA A 286 -6.38 4.49 35.63
CA ALA A 286 -5.82 4.00 34.37
C ALA A 286 -5.64 5.13 33.31
N ILE A 287 -5.12 6.28 33.73
CA ILE A 287 -4.46 7.26 32.84
C ILE A 287 -2.96 7.12 33.10
N ASP A 288 -2.19 6.76 32.07
CA ASP A 288 -0.74 6.55 32.20
C ASP A 288 0.06 7.85 31.97
N SER A 289 1.02 8.13 32.86
CA SER A 289 1.76 9.41 32.88
C SER A 289 3.14 9.33 33.54
N LEU A 290 4.17 9.86 32.86
CA LEU A 290 5.59 9.88 33.29
C LEU A 290 6.28 8.52 33.49
N PHE A 291 5.62 7.51 34.04
CA PHE A 291 6.08 6.13 34.14
C PHE A 291 4.87 5.20 34.22
N SER A 292 4.95 4.02 33.61
CA SER A 292 3.93 2.99 33.79
C SER A 292 4.30 2.04 34.93
N TYR A 293 3.34 1.23 35.38
CA TYR A 293 3.54 0.23 36.41
C TYR A 293 2.70 -1.00 36.12
N GLU A 294 3.19 -2.16 36.55
CA GLU A 294 2.48 -3.43 36.44
C GLU A 294 2.69 -4.26 37.72
N ILE A 295 1.74 -5.14 38.04
CA ILE A 295 1.82 -6.01 39.22
C ILE A 295 1.79 -7.46 38.76
N ASP A 296 2.98 -8.03 38.61
CA ASP A 296 3.25 -9.38 38.12
C ASP A 296 4.34 -10.08 38.96
N GLY A 297 4.63 -11.35 38.69
CA GLY A 297 5.56 -12.17 39.45
C GLY A 297 6.99 -11.63 39.54
N ASP A 298 7.69 -11.97 40.63
CA ASP A 298 9.13 -11.75 40.78
C ASP A 298 9.91 -12.80 39.96
N ALA A 299 10.02 -12.54 38.66
CA ALA A 299 10.49 -13.50 37.65
C ALA A 299 11.83 -14.17 37.99
N GLY A 300 12.78 -13.49 38.63
CA GLY A 300 14.08 -14.05 38.97
C GLY A 300 14.15 -14.79 40.31
N ASN A 301 13.06 -14.82 41.09
CA ASN A 301 13.05 -15.32 42.47
C ASN A 301 11.83 -16.23 42.74
N ASP A 302 10.61 -15.66 42.78
CA ASP A 302 9.34 -16.40 42.80
C ASP A 302 8.35 -15.79 41.78
N PRO A 303 8.20 -16.40 40.58
CA PRO A 303 7.28 -15.97 39.53
C PRO A 303 5.79 -15.96 39.93
N ASN A 304 5.45 -16.50 41.09
CA ASN A 304 4.10 -16.45 41.65
C ASN A 304 3.97 -15.39 42.75
N PHE A 305 5.06 -14.84 43.30
CA PHE A 305 4.98 -13.73 44.24
C PHE A 305 4.78 -12.41 43.48
N MET A 306 3.57 -11.86 43.57
CA MET A 306 3.16 -10.67 42.82
C MET A 306 3.86 -9.42 43.39
N THR A 307 4.82 -8.89 42.65
CA THR A 307 5.63 -7.72 43.01
C THR A 307 5.30 -6.52 42.11
N LEU A 308 5.87 -5.36 42.42
CA LEU A 308 5.68 -4.15 41.62
C LEU A 308 6.79 -3.99 40.57
N TRP A 309 6.38 -3.87 39.32
CA TRP A 309 7.22 -3.46 38.19
C TRP A 309 6.97 -1.98 37.87
N ILE A 310 8.02 -1.24 37.53
CA ILE A 310 7.94 0.14 37.02
C ILE A 310 8.64 0.20 35.66
N SER A 311 7.98 0.84 34.69
CA SER A 311 8.44 0.92 33.30
C SER A 311 8.25 2.31 32.69
N GLN A 312 8.72 2.48 31.46
CA GLN A 312 8.46 3.67 30.66
C GLN A 312 6.95 3.83 30.36
N PRO A 313 6.42 5.06 30.26
CA PRO A 313 5.01 5.29 29.99
C PRO A 313 4.65 5.02 28.53
N GLU A 314 3.36 4.87 28.26
CA GLU A 314 2.80 5.06 26.93
C GLU A 314 3.01 6.51 26.48
N LEU A 315 3.44 6.70 25.23
CA LEU A 315 3.58 8.01 24.59
C LEU A 315 2.23 8.47 24.00
N GLY A 316 2.12 9.74 23.61
CA GLY A 316 0.91 10.25 22.94
C GLY A 316 0.86 9.93 21.44
N LEU A 317 2.02 9.73 20.81
CA LEU A 317 2.16 9.10 19.50
C LEU A 317 2.59 7.63 19.67
N PRO A 318 2.22 6.70 18.76
CA PRO A 318 2.37 5.26 19.03
C PRO A 318 3.80 4.73 19.15
N SER A 319 4.79 5.44 18.61
CA SER A 319 6.19 5.01 18.59
C SER A 319 7.14 6.21 18.50
N LYS A 320 8.44 6.00 18.74
CA LYS A 320 9.46 7.06 18.77
C LYS A 320 9.62 7.75 17.41
N GLU A 321 9.57 6.98 16.32
CA GLU A 321 9.79 7.45 14.94
C GLU A 321 8.73 8.47 14.49
N TYR A 322 7.53 8.45 15.09
CA TYR A 322 6.50 9.46 14.79
C TYR A 322 6.87 10.86 15.29
N TYR A 323 7.76 11.00 16.28
CA TYR A 323 8.30 12.31 16.72
C TYR A 323 9.41 12.85 15.79
N GLU A 324 9.80 12.09 14.76
CA GLU A 324 10.71 12.53 13.68
C GLU A 324 9.95 12.97 12.41
N GLU A 325 8.68 12.57 12.25
CA GLU A 325 7.85 12.96 11.10
C GLU A 325 7.16 14.33 11.34
N GLU A 326 7.75 15.40 10.81
CA GLU A 326 7.22 16.79 10.85
C GLU A 326 5.71 16.87 10.59
N SER A 327 5.19 16.17 9.57
CA SER A 327 3.75 16.17 9.24
C SER A 327 2.83 15.47 10.24
N ILE A 328 3.38 14.62 11.12
CA ILE A 328 2.65 13.96 12.21
C ILE A 328 2.81 14.75 13.51
N VAL A 329 3.99 15.35 13.74
CA VAL A 329 4.23 16.34 14.80
C VAL A 329 3.28 17.53 14.67
N ASP A 330 3.20 18.17 13.50
CA ASP A 330 2.25 19.28 13.20
C ASP A 330 0.79 18.91 13.53
N LEU A 331 0.38 17.68 13.17
CA LEU A 331 -0.97 17.18 13.45
C LEU A 331 -1.18 16.97 14.96
N TYR A 332 -0.19 16.38 15.63
CA TYR A 332 -0.29 16.07 17.05
C TYR A 332 -0.28 17.35 17.89
N GLU A 333 0.58 18.32 17.58
CA GLU A 333 0.53 19.68 18.14
C GLU A 333 -0.86 20.30 17.98
N ASN A 334 -1.48 20.22 16.79
CA ASN A 334 -2.83 20.77 16.59
C ASN A 334 -3.92 20.02 17.39
N VAL A 335 -3.78 18.71 17.59
CA VAL A 335 -4.68 17.93 18.44
C VAL A 335 -4.50 18.30 19.91
N LEU A 336 -3.26 18.51 20.37
CA LEU A 336 -2.99 18.99 21.73
C LEU A 336 -3.49 20.43 21.94
N GLU A 337 -3.28 21.33 20.97
CA GLU A 337 -3.80 22.70 20.99
C GLU A 337 -5.34 22.71 21.10
N ARG A 338 -6.03 21.87 20.33
CA ARG A 338 -7.50 21.73 20.39
C ARG A 338 -7.98 21.15 21.71
N LEU A 339 -7.30 20.13 22.25
CA LEU A 339 -7.62 19.57 23.58
C LEU A 339 -7.43 20.61 24.69
N LEU A 340 -6.30 21.31 24.68
CA LEU A 340 -6.02 22.39 25.64
C LEU A 340 -7.05 23.51 25.51
N LEU A 341 -7.39 23.97 24.30
CA LEU A 341 -8.41 25.00 24.12
C LEU A 341 -9.80 24.56 24.59
N THR A 342 -10.21 23.32 24.30
CA THR A 342 -11.53 22.78 24.67
C THR A 342 -11.68 22.59 26.18
N LEU A 343 -10.59 22.21 26.86
CA LEU A 343 -10.58 21.86 28.28
C LEU A 343 -10.04 22.98 29.19
N ASP A 344 -9.80 24.18 28.66
CA ASP A 344 -9.37 25.38 29.40
C ASP A 344 -10.60 26.18 29.89
N ASP A 345 -10.62 26.56 31.16
CA ASP A 345 -11.83 27.08 31.81
C ASP A 345 -11.96 28.60 31.58
N GLU A 346 -13.18 29.10 31.34
CA GLU A 346 -13.45 30.54 31.25
C GLU A 346 -13.52 31.22 32.64
N ASP A 347 -12.56 30.90 33.51
CA ASP A 347 -12.58 31.28 34.92
C ASP A 347 -11.86 32.62 35.18
N GLU A 348 -12.27 33.68 34.47
CA GLU A 348 -11.97 35.06 34.90
C GLU A 348 -12.53 35.33 36.31
N GLU A 349 -13.56 34.60 36.78
CA GLU A 349 -14.12 34.78 38.12
C GLU A 349 -13.13 34.45 39.25
N LEU A 350 -12.19 33.50 39.04
CA LEU A 350 -11.09 33.22 39.98
C LEU A 350 -10.04 34.34 40.06
N LEU A 351 -10.02 35.29 39.12
CA LEU A 351 -9.13 36.46 39.12
C LEU A 351 -9.89 37.78 39.39
N ALA A 352 -11.20 37.84 39.12
CA ALA A 352 -12.02 39.05 39.23
C ALA A 352 -12.77 39.19 40.58
N SER A 353 -12.92 38.12 41.35
CA SER A 353 -13.76 38.10 42.57
C SER A 353 -13.15 38.81 43.80
N GLU A 354 -11.86 39.18 43.80
CA GLU A 354 -11.24 39.96 44.88
C GLU A 354 -11.52 41.47 44.78
N GLN A 355 -12.75 41.89 45.08
CA GLN A 355 -13.05 43.26 45.52
C GLN A 355 -13.29 43.29 47.03
N PRO A 356 -12.39 43.87 47.85
CA PRO A 356 -12.57 43.92 49.29
C PRO A 356 -13.76 44.81 49.66
N SER A 357 -14.63 44.30 50.54
CA SER A 357 -15.90 44.93 50.91
C SER A 357 -15.71 46.33 51.52
N LYS A 358 -15.91 47.38 50.73
CA LYS A 358 -15.94 48.77 51.21
C LYS A 358 -17.23 49.05 51.99
N PHE A 359 -17.09 49.86 53.04
CA PHE A 359 -18.16 50.25 53.94
C PHE A 359 -19.31 50.97 53.22
N VAL A 360 -20.53 50.77 53.73
CA VAL A 360 -21.73 51.48 53.27
C VAL A 360 -21.65 52.97 53.61
N VAL A 361 -21.64 53.82 52.58
CA VAL A 361 -22.05 55.23 52.65
C VAL A 361 -22.90 55.51 51.42
N HIS A 362 -24.07 56.13 51.60
CA HIS A 362 -24.90 56.62 50.49
C HIS A 362 -24.37 57.94 49.95
N GLU A 363 -24.28 58.09 48.63
CA GLU A 363 -24.68 59.33 47.96
C GLU A 363 -25.16 59.08 46.54
N GLU A 364 -26.16 59.84 46.09
CA GLU A 364 -26.69 59.79 44.72
C GLU A 364 -25.97 60.80 43.82
N ARG A 365 -25.71 60.49 42.53
CA ARG A 365 -26.30 61.20 41.34
C ARG A 365 -25.55 61.03 40.01
N LEU A 366 -26.35 61.13 38.93
CA LEU A 366 -26.02 61.51 37.53
C LEU A 366 -25.03 60.59 36.78
N ARG A 367 -25.39 59.85 35.71
CA ARG A 367 -25.93 60.20 34.36
C ARG A 367 -24.93 60.86 33.39
N VAL A 368 -24.99 60.37 32.13
CA VAL A 368 -24.54 60.93 30.82
C VAL A 368 -23.36 60.19 30.15
N TRP A 369 -23.40 60.14 28.81
CA TRP A 369 -22.60 59.32 27.87
C TRP A 369 -22.61 60.00 26.48
N PRO A 370 -21.55 59.94 25.63
CA PRO A 370 -20.13 59.62 25.86
C PRO A 370 -19.32 60.97 25.85
N PRO A 371 -18.41 61.40 24.92
CA PRO A 371 -17.82 60.84 23.68
C PRO A 371 -16.27 60.72 23.66
N TRP A 372 -15.72 60.34 22.50
CA TRP A 372 -14.29 60.35 22.11
C TRP A 372 -13.99 61.62 21.24
N PRO A 373 -12.73 62.03 20.87
CA PRO A 373 -11.51 61.21 20.86
C PRO A 373 -10.12 61.85 21.21
N TRP A 374 -9.12 60.94 21.34
CA TRP A 374 -7.66 61.11 21.14
C TRP A 374 -6.77 61.64 22.31
N PRO A 375 -5.44 61.36 22.30
CA PRO A 375 -4.56 61.19 23.50
C PRO A 375 -3.38 62.23 23.48
N PRO A 376 -2.19 62.09 24.15
CA PRO A 376 -1.64 60.95 24.90
C PRO A 376 -0.80 61.21 26.19
N TRP A 377 -0.39 60.09 26.81
CA TRP A 377 0.66 59.88 27.83
C TRP A 377 0.48 60.54 29.20
N GLY A 378 0.20 59.69 30.18
CA GLY A 378 0.59 59.83 31.58
C GLY A 378 0.84 58.41 32.11
N ASP A 379 2.07 58.10 32.47
CA ASP A 379 2.46 56.76 32.93
C ASP A 379 2.07 56.58 34.40
N ASP A 380 0.96 55.89 34.65
CA ASP A 380 0.68 55.25 35.94
C ASP A 380 0.77 53.73 35.72
N ASP A 381 1.78 53.11 36.34
CA ASP A 381 2.22 51.72 36.12
C ASP A 381 1.32 50.72 36.89
N ASP A 382 0.01 50.80 36.62
CA ASP A 382 -1.02 49.89 37.12
C ASP A 382 -0.82 48.51 36.46
N GLY A 383 0.00 47.67 37.11
CA GLY A 383 0.47 46.36 36.62
C GLY A 383 -0.60 45.29 36.39
N LYS A 384 -1.52 45.54 35.45
CA LYS A 384 -2.37 44.55 34.80
C LYS A 384 -1.63 44.02 33.59
N GLY A 385 -1.28 42.74 33.61
CA GLY A 385 -0.70 42.07 32.45
C GLY A 385 -1.63 42.18 31.24
N GLU A 386 -1.06 42.25 30.04
CA GLU A 386 -1.82 42.17 28.80
C GLU A 386 -2.67 40.89 28.78
N PRO A 387 -3.91 40.91 28.24
CA PRO A 387 -4.77 39.75 28.23
C PRO A 387 -4.10 38.63 27.42
N VAL A 388 -3.74 37.54 28.11
CA VAL A 388 -3.00 36.42 27.52
C VAL A 388 -3.86 35.80 26.43
N ASN A 389 -3.39 35.90 25.19
CA ASN A 389 -4.06 35.36 24.02
C ASN A 389 -4.21 33.84 24.14
N ARG A 390 -5.41 33.36 24.47
CA ARG A 390 -5.71 31.95 24.83
C ARG A 390 -5.25 30.96 23.76
N THR A 391 -5.47 31.28 22.49
CA THR A 391 -5.00 30.48 21.34
C THR A 391 -3.48 30.41 21.28
N GLU A 392 -2.78 31.52 21.53
CA GLU A 392 -1.32 31.58 21.52
C GLU A 392 -0.70 30.84 22.72
N ARG A 393 -1.33 30.91 23.90
CA ARG A 393 -0.95 30.08 25.07
C ARG A 393 -1.13 28.60 24.77
N ALA A 394 -2.27 28.17 24.24
CA ALA A 394 -2.53 26.77 23.92
C ALA A 394 -1.59 26.24 22.82
N HIS A 395 -1.35 27.02 21.76
CA HIS A 395 -0.41 26.68 20.70
C HIS A 395 1.03 26.54 21.21
N LYS A 396 1.45 27.44 22.11
CA LYS A 396 2.76 27.38 22.77
C LYS A 396 2.87 26.12 23.66
N LEU A 397 1.88 25.87 24.52
CA LEU A 397 1.89 24.73 25.45
C LEU A 397 1.84 23.40 24.70
N ALA A 398 1.08 23.28 23.60
CA ALA A 398 1.07 22.10 22.76
C ALA A 398 2.48 21.72 22.28
N LYS A 399 3.24 22.70 21.77
CA LYS A 399 4.64 22.53 21.34
C LYS A 399 5.56 22.11 22.47
N GLU A 400 5.46 22.76 23.62
CA GLU A 400 6.24 22.40 24.80
C GLU A 400 5.93 20.97 25.30
N VAL A 401 4.67 20.52 25.21
CA VAL A 401 4.27 19.14 25.55
C VAL A 401 4.79 18.11 24.54
N VAL A 402 4.79 18.41 23.22
CA VAL A 402 5.34 17.47 22.23
C VAL A 402 6.86 17.32 22.38
N GLU A 403 7.60 18.42 22.60
CA GLU A 403 9.04 18.34 22.88
C GLU A 403 9.34 17.69 24.25
N PHE A 404 8.44 17.81 25.24
CA PHE A 404 8.53 17.06 26.50
C PHE A 404 8.33 15.56 26.31
N GLU A 405 7.29 15.12 25.58
CA GLU A 405 7.10 13.70 25.27
C GLU A 405 8.24 13.15 24.41
N LYS A 406 8.82 13.95 23.52
CA LYS A 406 10.00 13.59 22.71
C LYS A 406 11.27 13.40 23.55
N LYS A 407 11.47 14.21 24.60
CA LYS A 407 12.51 13.96 25.62
C LYS A 407 12.27 12.63 26.34
N ILE A 408 11.02 12.33 26.71
CA ILE A 408 10.64 11.03 27.33
C ILE A 408 10.92 9.88 26.37
N ALA A 409 10.46 9.96 25.12
CA ALA A 409 10.65 8.95 24.08
C ALA A 409 12.14 8.61 23.84
N ASN A 410 13.01 9.62 23.86
CA ASN A 410 14.46 9.45 23.75
C ASN A 410 15.11 8.88 25.04
N GLY A 411 14.48 9.05 26.21
CA GLY A 411 14.93 8.46 27.48
C GLY A 411 14.47 7.00 27.70
N SER A 412 13.44 6.56 26.98
CA SER A 412 12.87 5.21 27.00
C SER A 412 13.74 4.17 26.27
N LEU A 413 13.57 2.89 26.60
CA LEU A 413 14.10 1.77 25.81
C LEU A 413 13.38 1.65 24.45
N ASP A 414 14.05 1.05 23.49
CA ASP A 414 13.47 0.64 22.21
C ASP A 414 12.62 -0.63 22.37
N LEU A 415 11.60 -0.79 21.53
CA LEU A 415 10.58 -1.84 21.70
C LEU A 415 11.14 -3.26 21.48
N ASP A 416 12.19 -3.43 20.67
CA ASP A 416 12.83 -4.73 20.49
C ASP A 416 13.53 -5.18 21.78
N VAL A 417 14.28 -4.30 22.46
CA VAL A 417 14.84 -4.59 23.78
C VAL A 417 13.73 -4.83 24.81
N LEU A 418 12.69 -3.99 24.83
CA LEU A 418 11.61 -4.06 25.82
C LEU A 418 10.82 -5.39 25.77
N TYR A 419 10.58 -5.94 24.58
CA TYR A 419 9.81 -7.17 24.40
C TYR A 419 10.66 -8.44 24.24
N GLN A 420 11.90 -8.34 23.74
CA GLN A 420 12.69 -9.52 23.36
C GLN A 420 13.85 -9.84 24.32
N ASP A 421 14.20 -8.94 25.26
CA ASP A 421 15.24 -9.19 26.28
C ASP A 421 14.68 -9.10 27.72
N PRO A 422 14.21 -10.23 28.29
CA PRO A 422 13.74 -10.29 29.68
C PRO A 422 14.88 -10.18 30.70
N LEU A 423 16.14 -10.36 30.31
CA LEU A 423 17.30 -10.19 31.22
C LEU A 423 17.69 -8.71 31.33
N ALA A 424 17.62 -7.94 30.25
CA ALA A 424 17.83 -6.50 30.27
C ALA A 424 16.72 -5.74 31.03
N THR A 425 15.49 -6.28 31.01
CA THR A 425 14.32 -5.67 31.66
C THR A 425 14.04 -6.15 33.08
N TYR A 426 14.70 -7.21 33.57
CA TYR A 426 14.59 -7.64 34.97
C TYR A 426 15.69 -6.99 35.85
N ASN A 427 15.40 -5.79 36.38
CA ASN A 427 16.33 -5.07 37.28
C ASN A 427 15.71 -4.89 38.69
N PRO A 428 15.82 -5.88 39.60
CA PRO A 428 15.33 -5.76 40.96
C PRO A 428 16.20 -4.79 41.80
N VAL A 429 15.56 -3.79 42.41
CA VAL A 429 16.21 -2.80 43.28
C VAL A 429 15.47 -2.65 44.62
N PRO A 430 16.17 -2.37 45.73
CA PRO A 430 15.51 -1.98 46.98
C PRO A 430 14.67 -0.71 46.79
N PHE A 431 13.49 -0.65 47.41
CA PHE A 431 12.54 0.47 47.29
C PHE A 431 13.18 1.86 47.44
N LYS A 432 14.13 1.99 48.38
CA LYS A 432 14.87 3.24 48.64
C LYS A 432 15.59 3.79 47.40
N ASN A 433 16.13 2.94 46.54
CA ASN A 433 16.89 3.35 45.35
C ASN A 433 15.99 4.05 44.32
N VAL A 434 14.73 3.65 44.21
CA VAL A 434 13.74 4.27 43.31
C VAL A 434 13.48 5.73 43.72
N SER A 435 13.41 5.98 45.03
CA SER A 435 13.28 7.34 45.61
C SER A 435 14.56 8.17 45.50
N GLU A 436 15.71 7.57 45.23
CA GLU A 436 16.99 8.26 44.98
C GLU A 436 17.17 8.60 43.49
N GLN A 437 16.60 7.81 42.58
CA GLN A 437 16.63 8.09 41.13
C GLN A 437 15.64 9.19 40.73
N LEU A 438 14.43 9.22 41.31
CA LEU A 438 13.38 10.20 41.03
C LEU A 438 13.02 11.03 42.29
N PRO A 439 13.92 11.89 42.80
CA PRO A 439 13.74 12.63 44.06
C PRO A 439 12.62 13.68 44.04
N GLN A 440 12.12 14.05 42.85
CA GLN A 440 10.95 14.93 42.65
C GLN A 440 9.63 14.26 43.06
N PHE A 441 9.65 12.95 43.31
CA PHE A 441 8.48 12.11 43.58
C PHE A 441 8.54 11.50 44.99
N ASP A 442 7.42 11.34 45.68
CA ASP A 442 7.37 10.53 46.93
C ASP A 442 6.56 9.26 46.72
N PHE A 443 7.25 8.17 46.39
CA PHE A 443 6.65 6.86 46.21
C PHE A 443 5.91 6.35 47.45
N SER A 444 6.28 6.78 48.67
CA SER A 444 5.60 6.39 49.91
C SER A 444 4.19 6.97 49.96
N THR A 445 4.07 8.27 49.62
CA THR A 445 2.77 8.95 49.50
C THR A 445 1.98 8.44 48.28
N TYR A 446 2.62 8.21 47.14
CA TYR A 446 1.98 7.63 45.94
C TYR A 446 1.35 6.26 46.26
N PHE A 447 2.10 5.32 46.84
CA PHE A 447 1.56 4.00 47.20
C PHE A 447 0.41 4.10 48.21
N SER A 448 0.41 5.08 49.13
CA SER A 448 -0.67 5.25 50.11
C SER A 448 -2.05 5.44 49.48
N VAL A 449 -2.13 6.00 48.26
CA VAL A 449 -3.38 6.22 47.51
C VAL A 449 -4.04 4.90 47.08
N PHE A 450 -3.22 3.89 46.76
CA PHE A 450 -3.69 2.56 46.35
C PHE A 450 -3.95 1.62 47.55
N ALA A 451 -3.59 2.06 48.76
CA ALA A 451 -3.73 1.31 50.02
C ALA A 451 -3.25 -0.16 49.95
N PRO A 452 -2.03 -0.44 49.45
CA PRO A 452 -1.49 -1.80 49.41
C PRO A 452 -1.35 -2.35 50.83
N ARG A 453 -1.67 -3.63 51.01
CA ARG A 453 -1.61 -4.29 52.33
C ARG A 453 -0.18 -4.47 52.82
N ASN A 454 0.73 -4.72 51.88
CA ASN A 454 2.16 -4.88 52.09
C ASN A 454 2.85 -3.84 51.18
N PHE A 455 3.75 -3.03 51.72
CA PHE A 455 4.62 -2.19 50.89
C PHE A 455 5.74 -3.06 50.29
N PRO A 456 6.12 -2.88 49.02
CA PRO A 456 7.18 -3.67 48.39
C PRO A 456 8.54 -3.30 48.96
N GLU A 457 9.31 -4.29 49.44
CA GLU A 457 10.70 -4.10 49.86
C GLU A 457 11.64 -3.95 48.64
N THR A 458 11.33 -4.69 47.58
CA THR A 458 12.00 -4.71 46.27
C THR A 458 11.00 -4.29 45.19
N ILE A 459 11.46 -3.49 44.23
CA ILE A 459 10.73 -3.11 43.01
C ILE A 459 11.57 -3.55 41.82
N ILE A 460 10.94 -4.00 40.73
CA ILE A 460 11.64 -4.32 39.48
C ILE A 460 11.52 -3.12 38.53
N LEU A 461 12.65 -2.66 37.98
CA LEU A 461 12.68 -1.62 36.95
C LEU A 461 12.91 -2.26 35.58
N THR A 462 12.09 -1.93 34.57
CA THR A 462 12.35 -2.38 33.19
C THR A 462 13.55 -1.67 32.56
N SER A 463 13.93 -0.51 33.10
CA SER A 463 15.14 0.22 32.72
C SER A 463 15.80 0.86 33.94
N THR A 464 17.10 0.64 34.09
CA THR A 464 17.92 1.23 35.17
C THR A 464 18.26 2.71 34.93
N THR A 465 18.08 3.20 33.70
CA THR A 465 18.36 4.59 33.31
C THR A 465 17.10 5.44 33.21
N TYR A 466 15.94 4.85 32.90
CA TYR A 466 14.73 5.63 32.60
C TYR A 466 14.33 6.62 33.69
N LEU A 467 14.33 6.20 34.97
CA LEU A 467 13.93 7.09 36.08
C LEU A 467 14.92 8.24 36.33
N SER A 468 16.22 8.04 36.05
CA SER A 468 17.21 9.13 36.18
C SER A 468 17.18 10.08 34.98
N SER A 469 16.89 9.57 33.77
CA SER A 469 16.55 10.39 32.61
C SER A 469 15.31 11.25 32.88
N LEU A 470 14.23 10.64 33.35
CA LEU A 470 12.98 11.32 33.73
C LEU A 470 13.24 12.40 34.80
N SER A 471 14.05 12.11 35.81
CA SER A 471 14.48 13.08 36.83
C SER A 471 15.20 14.29 36.23
N SER A 472 16.07 14.09 35.23
CA SER A 472 16.71 15.20 34.51
C SER A 472 15.69 16.02 33.72
N ILE A 473 14.78 15.35 33.00
CA ILE A 473 13.74 15.99 32.18
C ILE A 473 12.81 16.84 33.05
N LEU A 474 12.35 16.31 34.19
CA LEU A 474 11.47 17.03 35.13
C LEU A 474 12.14 18.26 35.76
N ASN A 475 13.46 18.27 35.94
CA ASN A 475 14.19 19.46 36.41
C ASN A 475 14.32 20.57 35.34
N GLU A 476 14.19 20.22 34.06
CA GLU A 476 14.25 21.14 32.93
C GLU A 476 12.88 21.63 32.45
N THR A 477 11.77 21.10 32.97
CA THR A 477 10.43 21.31 32.41
C THR A 477 9.61 22.29 33.25
N ASP A 478 9.04 23.30 32.59
CA ASP A 478 8.16 24.29 33.22
C ASP A 478 6.88 23.66 33.79
N THR A 479 6.39 24.22 34.90
CA THR A 479 5.20 23.70 35.59
C THR A 479 3.94 23.82 34.73
N ASP A 480 3.85 24.84 33.88
CA ASP A 480 2.74 24.99 32.92
C ASP A 480 2.74 23.89 31.85
N THR A 481 3.92 23.46 31.37
CA THR A 481 4.07 22.33 30.44
C THR A 481 3.68 21.00 31.09
N LEU A 482 4.07 20.78 32.35
CA LEU A 482 3.69 19.57 33.11
C LEU A 482 2.17 19.49 33.34
N GLU A 483 1.50 20.61 33.66
CA GLU A 483 0.04 20.63 33.74
C GLU A 483 -0.59 20.31 32.39
N ALA A 484 -0.13 20.97 31.32
CA ALA A 484 -0.64 20.74 29.97
C ALA A 484 -0.49 19.28 29.54
N TYR A 485 0.63 18.63 29.84
CA TYR A 485 0.84 17.19 29.62
C TYR A 485 -0.17 16.33 30.39
N PHE A 486 -0.41 16.57 31.68
CA PHE A 486 -1.39 15.79 32.43
C PHE A 486 -2.82 15.94 31.90
N ILE A 487 -3.18 17.14 31.42
CA ILE A 487 -4.48 17.43 30.81
C ILE A 487 -4.61 16.75 29.45
N THR A 488 -3.60 16.81 28.58
CA THR A 488 -3.66 16.14 27.27
C THR A 488 -3.65 14.63 27.38
N ARG A 489 -2.88 14.03 28.31
CA ARG A 489 -2.93 12.59 28.61
C ARG A 489 -4.33 12.15 29.06
N ALA A 490 -5.01 12.93 29.90
CA ALA A 490 -6.39 12.65 30.30
C ALA A 490 -7.37 12.76 29.11
N GLY A 491 -7.21 13.78 28.26
CA GLY A 491 -8.00 13.94 27.03
C GLY A 491 -7.82 12.76 26.05
N LEU A 492 -6.57 12.39 25.75
CA LEU A 492 -6.24 11.25 24.89
C LEU A 492 -6.82 9.92 25.43
N ALA A 493 -6.79 9.71 26.75
CA ALA A 493 -7.29 8.50 27.38
C ALA A 493 -8.83 8.37 27.34
N TYR A 494 -9.57 9.48 27.48
CA TYR A 494 -11.01 9.45 27.78
C TYR A 494 -11.94 10.16 26.78
N ALA A 495 -11.45 11.00 25.87
CA ALA A 495 -12.34 11.70 24.92
C ALA A 495 -13.19 10.72 24.08
N SER A 496 -12.70 9.51 23.83
CA SER A 496 -13.47 8.44 23.16
C SER A 496 -14.73 7.96 23.90
N TYR A 497 -14.92 8.33 25.18
CA TYR A 497 -16.11 8.02 25.97
C TYR A 497 -17.17 9.13 25.98
N LEU A 498 -16.91 10.26 25.32
CA LEU A 498 -17.86 11.37 25.16
C LEU A 498 -18.82 11.13 23.98
N GLY A 499 -19.71 12.09 23.74
CA GLY A 499 -20.52 12.18 22.52
C GLY A 499 -19.67 12.35 21.26
N LEU A 500 -20.27 12.16 20.08
CA LEU A 500 -19.55 12.27 18.80
C LEU A 500 -19.39 13.72 18.34
N ASP A 501 -20.25 14.62 18.81
CA ASP A 501 -20.26 16.04 18.44
C ASP A 501 -19.41 16.92 19.38
N THR A 502 -18.76 16.36 20.41
CA THR A 502 -17.83 17.11 21.29
C THR A 502 -16.46 17.35 20.62
N GLU A 503 -15.79 18.46 20.93
CA GLU A 503 -14.55 18.85 20.26
C GLU A 503 -13.31 18.08 20.72
N ALA A 504 -13.26 17.60 21.97
CA ALA A 504 -12.21 16.69 22.42
C ALA A 504 -12.29 15.34 21.69
N TRP A 505 -13.50 14.79 21.51
CA TRP A 505 -13.70 13.59 20.70
C TRP A 505 -13.21 13.81 19.26
N LYS A 506 -13.62 14.92 18.63
CA LYS A 506 -13.19 15.32 17.28
C LYS A 506 -11.69 15.64 17.19
N ALA A 507 -11.04 16.03 18.27
CA ALA A 507 -9.60 16.23 18.34
C ALA A 507 -8.88 14.88 18.32
N THR A 508 -9.15 14.01 19.31
CA THR A 508 -8.52 12.68 19.39
C THR A 508 -8.83 11.81 18.17
N ARG A 509 -10.06 11.88 17.64
CA ARG A 509 -10.43 11.14 16.42
C ARG A 509 -9.63 11.58 15.21
N SER A 510 -9.31 12.88 15.07
CA SER A 510 -8.54 13.37 13.92
C SER A 510 -7.08 12.86 13.90
N LEU A 511 -6.53 12.49 15.06
CA LEU A 511 -5.25 11.78 15.16
C LEU A 511 -5.38 10.32 14.69
N GLU A 512 -6.39 9.58 15.18
CA GLU A 512 -6.66 8.21 14.72
C GLU A 512 -6.90 8.14 13.21
N GLU A 513 -7.62 9.12 12.64
CA GLU A 513 -7.95 9.16 11.22
C GLU A 513 -6.71 9.16 10.33
N VAL A 514 -5.69 9.95 10.68
CA VAL A 514 -4.44 9.99 9.93
C VAL A 514 -3.57 8.78 10.24
N LEU A 515 -3.34 8.45 11.52
CA LEU A 515 -2.45 7.35 11.92
C LEU A 515 -2.89 5.96 11.42
N ARG A 516 -4.20 5.75 11.23
CA ARG A 516 -4.76 4.49 10.70
C ARG A 516 -5.26 4.58 9.26
N GLY A 517 -5.20 5.75 8.61
CA GLY A 517 -5.75 5.96 7.27
C GLY A 517 -7.27 5.82 7.21
N ILE A 518 -7.97 6.05 8.32
CA ILE A 518 -9.44 5.99 8.37
C ILE A 518 -9.97 7.18 7.56
N LYS A 519 -11.04 6.96 6.77
CA LYS A 519 -11.59 8.02 5.93
C LYS A 519 -12.14 9.12 6.84
N LYS A 520 -11.66 10.37 6.65
CA LYS A 520 -12.13 11.52 7.44
C LYS A 520 -13.66 11.62 7.54
N GLY A 521 -14.17 11.67 8.78
CA GLY A 521 -15.59 11.69 9.10
C GLY A 521 -16.29 10.33 8.96
N ALA A 522 -15.57 9.21 8.86
CA ALA A 522 -16.15 7.88 8.90
C ALA A 522 -16.19 7.36 10.35
N VAL A 523 -17.41 7.20 10.86
CA VAL A 523 -17.71 6.54 12.13
C VAL A 523 -18.23 5.13 11.83
N GLY A 524 -17.92 4.17 12.71
CA GLY A 524 -18.43 2.80 12.61
C GLY A 524 -19.86 2.66 13.14
N ASP A 525 -20.36 1.43 13.24
CA ASP A 525 -21.62 1.15 13.92
C ASP A 525 -21.50 1.42 15.43
N ARG A 526 -22.39 2.27 15.96
CA ARG A 526 -22.44 2.59 17.39
C ARG A 526 -22.70 1.35 18.24
N ALA A 527 -23.49 0.40 17.76
CA ALA A 527 -23.74 -0.84 18.50
C ALA A 527 -22.51 -1.74 18.57
N GLU A 528 -21.77 -1.94 17.46
CA GLU A 528 -20.46 -2.62 17.48
C GLU A 528 -19.49 -1.95 18.47
N TYR A 529 -19.44 -0.60 18.50
CA TYR A 529 -18.64 0.14 19.48
C TYR A 529 -19.07 -0.16 20.91
N CYS A 530 -20.36 -0.02 21.22
CA CYS A 530 -20.89 -0.19 22.57
C CYS A 530 -20.74 -1.63 23.09
N VAL A 531 -20.86 -2.65 22.23
CA VAL A 531 -20.52 -4.03 22.64
C VAL A 531 -19.03 -4.14 22.97
N ALA A 532 -18.12 -3.57 22.17
CA ALA A 532 -16.70 -3.59 22.45
C ALA A 532 -16.32 -2.81 23.75
N ARG A 533 -17.13 -1.81 24.15
CA ARG A 533 -17.01 -1.14 25.46
C ARG A 533 -17.51 -2.03 26.61
N VAL A 534 -18.60 -2.78 26.43
CA VAL A 534 -19.07 -3.78 27.40
C VAL A 534 -18.07 -4.92 27.58
N GLU A 535 -17.47 -5.43 26.49
CA GLU A 535 -16.37 -6.40 26.55
C GLU A 535 -15.16 -5.84 27.33
N SER A 536 -14.77 -4.59 27.04
CA SER A 536 -13.64 -3.94 27.72
C SER A 536 -13.86 -3.65 29.21
N ALA A 537 -15.10 -3.50 29.67
CA ALA A 537 -15.42 -3.14 31.06
C ALA A 537 -15.88 -4.34 31.90
N MET A 538 -16.54 -5.32 31.27
CA MET A 538 -17.22 -6.44 31.94
C MET A 538 -17.07 -7.76 31.16
N GLY A 539 -15.94 -7.95 30.45
CA GLY A 539 -15.70 -9.07 29.54
C GLY A 539 -15.92 -10.47 30.12
N PHE A 540 -15.56 -10.75 31.37
CA PHE A 540 -15.85 -12.07 31.98
C PHE A 540 -17.34 -12.30 32.23
N ALA A 541 -18.09 -11.24 32.54
CA ALA A 541 -19.54 -11.29 32.72
C ALA A 541 -20.29 -11.42 31.39
N ALA A 542 -19.85 -10.71 30.34
CA ALA A 542 -20.34 -10.92 28.98
C ALA A 542 -19.98 -12.32 28.45
N GLY A 543 -18.76 -12.78 28.78
CA GLY A 543 -18.21 -14.08 28.43
C GLY A 543 -19.04 -15.27 28.90
N ARG A 544 -19.69 -15.18 30.06
CA ARG A 544 -20.64 -16.20 30.55
C ARG A 544 -21.77 -16.48 29.57
N TYR A 545 -22.46 -15.43 29.13
CA TYR A 545 -23.57 -15.57 28.19
C TYR A 545 -23.06 -15.97 26.80
N PHE A 546 -21.92 -15.42 26.37
CA PHE A 546 -21.28 -15.79 25.11
C PHE A 546 -20.92 -17.29 25.05
N VAL A 547 -20.31 -17.83 26.12
CA VAL A 547 -19.93 -19.25 26.22
C VAL A 547 -21.15 -20.17 26.14
N ASN A 548 -22.27 -19.80 26.76
CA ASN A 548 -23.51 -20.58 26.69
C ASN A 548 -24.00 -20.73 25.23
N GLU A 549 -24.05 -19.63 24.48
CA GLU A 549 -24.58 -19.63 23.11
C GLU A 549 -23.61 -20.22 22.06
N THR A 550 -22.29 -20.22 22.33
CA THR A 550 -21.27 -20.54 21.30
C THR A 550 -20.40 -21.75 21.59
N PHE A 551 -20.19 -22.12 22.86
CA PHE A 551 -19.08 -22.99 23.26
C PHE A 551 -19.53 -24.18 24.09
N GLY A 552 -20.18 -25.12 23.40
CA GLY A 552 -20.60 -26.43 23.95
C GLY A 552 -20.15 -27.62 23.09
N GLY A 553 -20.74 -28.79 23.37
CA GLY A 553 -20.41 -30.04 22.68
C GLY A 553 -19.02 -30.57 23.07
N ALA A 554 -18.35 -31.24 22.13
CA ALA A 554 -17.01 -31.82 22.31
C ALA A 554 -15.88 -30.84 21.93
N SER A 555 -16.20 -29.55 21.83
CA SER A 555 -15.29 -28.50 21.34
C SER A 555 -14.06 -28.34 22.23
N LYS A 556 -14.24 -28.40 23.56
CA LYS A 556 -13.15 -28.25 24.55
C LYS A 556 -12.23 -29.48 24.55
N GLU A 557 -12.81 -30.66 24.44
CA GLU A 557 -12.10 -31.95 24.40
C GLU A 557 -11.26 -32.06 23.12
N LYS A 558 -11.83 -31.75 21.95
CA LYS A 558 -11.09 -31.78 20.67
C LYS A 558 -9.99 -30.72 20.62
N ALA A 559 -10.26 -29.50 21.09
CA ALA A 559 -9.25 -28.44 21.15
C ALA A 559 -8.09 -28.84 22.11
N THR A 560 -8.42 -29.35 23.29
CA THR A 560 -7.43 -29.89 24.25
C THR A 560 -6.60 -31.00 23.60
N LYS A 561 -7.23 -31.95 22.88
CA LYS A 561 -6.51 -33.04 22.21
C LYS A 561 -5.49 -32.52 21.20
N VAL A 562 -5.89 -31.62 20.30
CA VAL A 562 -4.98 -31.00 19.30
C VAL A 562 -3.78 -30.34 19.98
N ILE A 563 -3.99 -29.62 21.10
CA ILE A 563 -2.88 -29.03 21.88
C ILE A 563 -1.96 -30.12 22.45
N THR A 564 -2.50 -31.18 23.07
CA THR A 564 -1.67 -32.26 23.64
C THR A 564 -0.90 -33.05 22.58
N ASP A 565 -1.48 -33.27 21.40
CA ASP A 565 -0.82 -33.94 20.27
C ASP A 565 0.37 -33.11 19.75
N ILE A 566 0.24 -31.78 19.78
CA ILE A 566 1.29 -30.82 19.40
C ILE A 566 2.40 -30.75 20.46
N VAL A 567 2.05 -30.77 21.75
CA VAL A 567 3.04 -30.84 22.84
C VAL A 567 3.86 -32.12 22.76
N GLU A 568 3.25 -33.27 22.44
CA GLU A 568 4.00 -34.51 22.27
C GLU A 568 4.89 -34.48 21.02
N SER A 569 4.37 -34.03 19.87
CA SER A 569 5.17 -33.85 18.66
C SER A 569 6.35 -32.89 18.85
N PHE A 570 6.20 -31.85 19.67
CA PHE A 570 7.30 -30.96 20.04
C PHE A 570 8.36 -31.72 20.85
N LYS A 571 7.95 -32.43 21.91
CA LYS A 571 8.82 -33.22 22.78
C LYS A 571 9.63 -34.27 22.01
N GLU A 572 9.00 -35.01 21.10
CA GLU A 572 9.69 -35.97 20.23
C GLU A 572 10.76 -35.27 19.37
N SER A 573 10.41 -34.12 18.77
CA SER A 573 11.31 -33.41 17.85
C SER A 573 12.59 -32.88 18.50
N LEU A 574 12.58 -32.57 19.80
CA LEU A 574 13.76 -32.11 20.55
C LEU A 574 14.91 -33.13 20.47
N THR A 575 14.60 -34.42 20.43
CA THR A 575 15.59 -35.52 20.38
C THR A 575 16.35 -35.61 19.05
N HIS A 576 15.98 -34.81 18.06
CA HIS A 576 16.54 -34.82 16.69
C HIS A 576 17.18 -33.48 16.28
N LEU A 577 17.31 -32.53 17.20
CA LEU A 577 17.91 -31.21 16.92
C LEU A 577 19.44 -31.25 16.99
N GLU A 578 20.13 -31.24 15.85
CA GLU A 578 21.61 -31.30 15.77
C GLU A 578 22.35 -30.19 16.56
N TRP A 579 21.68 -29.06 16.79
CA TRP A 579 22.21 -27.90 17.50
C TRP A 579 21.99 -27.95 19.02
N MET A 580 21.06 -28.76 19.50
CA MET A 580 20.72 -28.90 20.91
C MET A 580 21.50 -30.09 21.51
N ASP A 581 22.04 -29.91 22.72
CA ASP A 581 22.57 -31.05 23.49
C ASP A 581 21.45 -31.78 24.25
N LYS A 582 21.72 -33.04 24.63
CA LYS A 582 20.72 -33.89 25.29
C LYS A 582 20.24 -33.32 26.63
N GLU A 583 21.10 -32.66 27.39
CA GLU A 583 20.76 -32.06 28.69
C GLU A 583 19.73 -30.93 28.51
N SER A 584 19.99 -30.03 27.55
CA SER A 584 19.07 -28.94 27.20
C SER A 584 17.78 -29.45 26.55
N ALA A 585 17.84 -30.52 25.75
CA ALA A 585 16.68 -31.15 25.12
C ALA A 585 15.78 -31.87 26.14
N ASP A 586 16.36 -32.64 27.07
CA ASP A 586 15.61 -33.29 28.15
C ASP A 586 14.93 -32.23 29.06
N ALA A 587 15.64 -31.16 29.42
CA ALA A 587 15.07 -30.04 30.17
C ALA A 587 13.98 -29.27 29.40
N ALA A 588 14.10 -29.14 28.07
CA ALA A 588 13.07 -28.50 27.26
C ALA A 588 11.81 -29.37 27.14
N ALA A 589 11.97 -30.70 27.14
CA ALA A 589 10.86 -31.64 27.23
C ALA A 589 10.16 -31.59 28.60
N GLU A 590 10.91 -31.40 29.70
CA GLU A 590 10.33 -31.12 31.02
C GLU A 590 9.53 -29.81 31.03
N LYS A 591 10.07 -28.73 30.45
CA LYS A 591 9.32 -27.46 30.33
C LYS A 591 8.04 -27.63 29.54
N ALA A 592 8.08 -28.28 28.38
CA ALA A 592 6.91 -28.52 27.55
C ALA A 592 5.84 -29.35 28.27
N ALA A 593 6.25 -30.37 29.03
CA ALA A 593 5.35 -31.19 29.86
C ALA A 593 4.78 -30.46 31.09
N ALA A 594 5.40 -29.35 31.52
CA ALA A 594 4.95 -28.53 32.64
C ALA A 594 4.04 -27.34 32.23
N ILE A 595 3.78 -27.14 30.93
CA ILE A 595 2.91 -26.05 30.46
C ILE A 595 1.46 -26.30 30.86
N ARG A 596 0.84 -25.31 31.50
CA ARG A 596 -0.58 -25.36 31.88
C ARG A 596 -1.45 -24.95 30.70
N VAL A 597 -2.33 -25.84 30.25
CA VAL A 597 -3.21 -25.65 29.08
C VAL A 597 -4.60 -25.20 29.52
N LYS A 598 -5.02 -24.01 29.08
CA LYS A 598 -6.31 -23.39 29.42
C LYS A 598 -7.18 -23.24 28.16
N VAL A 599 -8.42 -23.75 28.19
CA VAL A 599 -9.29 -23.83 26.99
C VAL A 599 -10.73 -23.41 27.31
N GLY A 600 -11.27 -22.51 26.47
CA GLY A 600 -12.65 -22.00 26.52
C GLY A 600 -12.84 -20.81 27.45
N TYR A 601 -12.74 -21.04 28.76
CA TYR A 601 -13.13 -20.06 29.78
C TYR A 601 -12.46 -20.29 31.15
N PRO A 602 -12.29 -19.23 31.98
CA PRO A 602 -11.71 -19.31 33.32
C PRO A 602 -12.63 -19.96 34.35
N VAL A 603 -11.97 -20.52 35.39
CA VAL A 603 -12.59 -20.90 36.68
C VAL A 603 -12.29 -19.89 37.81
N SER A 604 -11.49 -18.85 37.55
CA SER A 604 -11.35 -17.66 38.41
C SER A 604 -11.30 -16.37 37.56
N PRO A 605 -12.31 -15.47 37.63
CA PRO A 605 -13.64 -15.74 38.14
C PRO A 605 -14.27 -16.91 37.38
N ASP A 606 -15.10 -17.69 38.06
CA ASP A 606 -15.75 -18.85 37.45
C ASP A 606 -16.84 -18.38 36.48
N THR A 607 -16.66 -18.71 35.20
CA THR A 607 -17.61 -18.36 34.13
C THR A 607 -18.96 -19.07 34.30
N LEU A 608 -18.97 -20.24 34.96
CA LEU A 608 -20.15 -21.07 35.17
C LEU A 608 -20.89 -20.75 36.48
N ASP A 609 -20.23 -20.14 37.48
CA ASP A 609 -20.88 -19.63 38.69
C ASP A 609 -21.20 -18.12 38.59
N PRO A 610 -22.48 -17.72 38.49
CA PRO A 610 -22.85 -16.30 38.44
C PRO A 610 -22.52 -15.57 39.74
N ARG A 611 -22.43 -16.27 40.87
CA ARG A 611 -22.04 -15.66 42.15
C ARG A 611 -20.56 -15.26 42.15
N SER A 612 -19.69 -16.06 41.53
CA SER A 612 -18.26 -15.74 41.33
C SER A 612 -18.10 -14.43 40.55
N LEU A 613 -18.78 -14.32 39.40
CA LEU A 613 -18.78 -13.10 38.56
C LEU A 613 -19.43 -11.89 39.26
N ALA A 614 -20.54 -12.07 39.98
CA ALA A 614 -21.19 -10.99 40.72
C ALA A 614 -20.28 -10.42 41.83
N ASN A 615 -19.52 -11.28 42.51
CA ASN A 615 -18.50 -10.87 43.48
C ASN A 615 -17.31 -10.15 42.82
N TYR A 616 -16.84 -10.66 41.68
CA TYR A 616 -15.74 -10.06 40.90
C TYR A 616 -16.08 -8.63 40.47
N TYR A 617 -17.27 -8.43 39.90
CA TYR A 617 -17.79 -7.13 39.46
C TYR A 617 -18.57 -6.36 40.55
N ALA A 618 -18.43 -6.72 41.83
CA ALA A 618 -19.16 -6.07 42.92
C ALA A 618 -18.83 -4.57 43.07
N ARG A 619 -17.59 -4.16 42.72
CA ARG A 619 -17.14 -2.76 42.77
C ARG A 619 -17.56 -1.90 41.58
N VAL A 620 -17.87 -2.50 40.43
CA VAL A 620 -18.30 -1.76 39.23
C VAL A 620 -19.72 -1.26 39.45
N LYS A 621 -19.91 0.05 39.41
CA LYS A 621 -21.21 0.72 39.43
C LYS A 621 -21.60 1.04 38.00
N ILE A 622 -22.84 0.74 37.65
CA ILE A 622 -23.42 1.06 36.35
C ILE A 622 -24.74 1.81 36.60
N SER A 623 -24.97 2.89 35.85
CA SER A 623 -26.26 3.54 35.67
C SER A 623 -26.62 3.56 34.18
N GLU A 624 -27.90 3.45 33.85
CA GLU A 624 -28.40 3.59 32.47
C GLU A 624 -28.22 5.03 31.94
N ASP A 625 -27.92 6.00 32.82
CA ASP A 625 -27.82 7.43 32.48
C ASP A 625 -26.40 7.97 32.19
N THR A 626 -25.32 7.28 32.57
CA THR A 626 -23.99 7.90 32.76
C THR A 626 -22.84 7.05 32.20
N PHE A 627 -22.69 7.00 30.87
CA PHE A 627 -21.72 6.11 30.20
C PHE A 627 -20.26 6.37 30.58
N PHE A 628 -19.83 7.64 30.63
CA PHE A 628 -18.46 8.02 30.94
C PHE A 628 -18.07 7.57 32.35
N GLU A 629 -18.95 7.81 33.31
CA GLU A 629 -18.84 7.42 34.71
C GLU A 629 -18.88 5.90 34.89
N ASN A 630 -19.65 5.18 34.06
CA ASN A 630 -19.66 3.72 34.03
C ASN A 630 -18.29 3.17 33.60
N MET A 631 -17.72 3.70 32.50
CA MET A 631 -16.40 3.31 32.00
C MET A 631 -15.28 3.65 33.00
N LEU A 632 -15.36 4.81 33.65
CA LEU A 632 -14.47 5.20 34.74
C LEU A 632 -14.62 4.27 35.95
N SER A 633 -15.85 3.90 36.34
CA SER A 633 -16.09 2.97 37.44
C SER A 633 -15.62 1.55 37.14
N ALA A 634 -15.55 1.14 35.87
CA ALA A 634 -14.92 -0.10 35.46
C ALA A 634 -13.40 -0.01 35.63
N ARG A 635 -12.74 0.92 34.93
CA ARG A 635 -11.27 1.14 35.01
C ARG A 635 -10.75 1.26 36.44
N VAL A 636 -11.38 2.08 37.27
CA VAL A 636 -11.00 2.24 38.69
C VAL A 636 -11.16 0.93 39.48
N ALA A 637 -12.15 0.09 39.15
CA ALA A 637 -12.33 -1.22 39.77
C ALA A 637 -11.37 -2.29 39.24
N ASP A 638 -10.82 -2.14 38.03
CA ASP A 638 -9.69 -2.94 37.50
C ASP A 638 -8.39 -2.56 38.21
N GLU A 639 -8.04 -1.27 38.32
CA GLU A 639 -6.83 -0.86 39.03
C GLU A 639 -6.86 -1.23 40.52
N ILE A 640 -8.01 -1.09 41.18
CA ILE A 640 -8.19 -1.57 42.55
C ILE A 640 -7.99 -3.10 42.65
N ARG A 641 -8.35 -3.88 41.62
CA ARG A 641 -8.08 -5.34 41.57
C ARG A 641 -6.59 -5.62 41.37
N ARG A 642 -5.92 -4.93 40.43
CA ARG A 642 -4.47 -5.02 40.17
C ARG A 642 -3.66 -4.73 41.45
N TRP A 643 -3.90 -3.58 42.09
CA TRP A 643 -3.23 -3.19 43.35
C TRP A 643 -3.55 -4.10 44.53
N TYR A 644 -4.74 -4.72 44.58
CA TYR A 644 -5.00 -5.73 45.62
C TYR A 644 -4.16 -6.99 45.47
N ASN A 645 -3.50 -7.25 44.33
CA ASN A 645 -2.66 -8.44 44.16
C ASN A 645 -1.23 -8.27 44.67
N LEU A 646 -0.76 -7.03 44.89
CA LEU A 646 0.60 -6.77 45.38
C LEU A 646 0.87 -7.49 46.71
N GLY A 647 1.97 -8.25 46.76
CA GLY A 647 2.36 -9.04 47.93
C GLY A 647 1.49 -10.27 48.21
N LYS A 648 0.71 -10.74 47.23
CA LYS A 648 0.05 -12.06 47.24
C LYS A 648 0.82 -13.07 46.38
N GLN A 649 0.36 -14.32 46.43
CA GLN A 649 0.64 -15.33 45.43
C GLN A 649 -0.32 -15.20 44.22
N ARG A 650 0.17 -15.53 43.02
CA ARG A 650 -0.56 -15.52 41.74
C ARG A 650 -1.78 -16.43 41.81
N ASP A 651 -2.92 -15.96 41.32
CA ASP A 651 -4.07 -16.83 41.06
C ASP A 651 -3.83 -17.57 39.75
N LEU A 652 -3.31 -18.80 39.86
CA LEU A 652 -3.03 -19.67 38.72
C LEU A 652 -4.26 -19.94 37.85
N GLU A 653 -5.48 -19.85 38.39
CA GLU A 653 -6.71 -20.09 37.63
C GLU A 653 -7.29 -18.82 37.00
N SER A 654 -6.69 -17.66 37.26
CA SER A 654 -7.04 -16.39 36.60
C SER A 654 -6.59 -16.33 35.14
N TRP A 655 -7.26 -15.52 34.34
CA TRP A 655 -6.96 -15.32 32.91
C TRP A 655 -6.80 -13.83 32.61
N GLU A 656 -5.97 -13.50 31.64
CA GLU A 656 -5.78 -12.13 31.14
C GLU A 656 -6.83 -11.76 30.08
N MET A 657 -7.28 -12.74 29.30
CA MET A 657 -8.30 -12.58 28.25
C MET A 657 -9.67 -13.11 28.68
N TYR A 658 -10.73 -12.40 28.30
CA TYR A 658 -12.11 -12.82 28.54
C TYR A 658 -12.62 -13.79 27.45
N PRO A 659 -13.61 -14.67 27.75
CA PRO A 659 -13.99 -15.77 26.86
C PRO A 659 -14.41 -15.41 25.43
N SER A 660 -14.97 -14.22 25.17
CA SER A 660 -15.40 -13.82 23.82
C SER A 660 -14.28 -13.30 22.91
N MET A 661 -13.07 -13.06 23.46
CA MET A 661 -11.95 -12.51 22.71
C MET A 661 -11.46 -13.47 21.62
N VAL A 662 -11.13 -12.91 20.44
CA VAL A 662 -10.56 -13.65 19.30
C VAL A 662 -9.04 -13.46 19.30
N ASN A 663 -8.37 -14.13 20.23
CA ASN A 663 -6.91 -14.22 20.31
C ASN A 663 -6.51 -15.48 21.09
N ALA A 664 -5.20 -15.70 21.27
CA ALA A 664 -4.63 -16.62 22.25
C ALA A 664 -3.42 -15.95 22.95
N TYR A 665 -2.84 -16.58 23.97
CA TYR A 665 -1.57 -16.10 24.57
C TYR A 665 -0.78 -17.19 25.32
N PHE A 666 0.53 -16.95 25.46
CA PHE A 666 1.44 -17.58 26.40
C PHE A 666 1.86 -16.58 27.49
N ASN A 667 1.80 -16.98 28.77
CA ASN A 667 2.37 -16.20 29.89
C ASN A 667 3.66 -16.88 30.39
N PRO A 668 4.87 -16.26 30.24
CA PRO A 668 6.12 -16.90 30.65
C PRO A 668 6.27 -17.10 32.17
N PRO A 669 5.98 -16.11 33.06
CA PRO A 669 6.02 -16.31 34.51
C PRO A 669 5.08 -17.38 35.08
N ALA A 670 3.94 -17.64 34.43
CA ALA A 670 2.99 -18.67 34.83
C ALA A 670 3.16 -20.01 34.07
N ASN A 671 3.99 -20.03 33.01
CA ASN A 671 4.22 -21.15 32.10
C ASN A 671 2.90 -21.78 31.59
N GLU A 672 2.01 -20.95 31.04
CA GLU A 672 0.67 -21.37 30.59
C GLU A 672 0.33 -20.86 29.19
N ILE A 673 -0.47 -21.65 28.45
CA ILE A 673 -1.01 -21.31 27.13
C ILE A 673 -2.54 -21.32 27.17
N VAL A 674 -3.17 -20.29 26.58
CA VAL A 674 -4.58 -19.96 26.84
C VAL A 674 -5.36 -19.68 25.56
N PHE A 675 -6.47 -20.41 25.38
CA PHE A 675 -7.32 -20.36 24.19
C PHE A 675 -8.79 -20.04 24.56
N PRO A 676 -9.20 -18.76 24.55
CA PRO A 676 -10.59 -18.34 24.70
C PRO A 676 -11.58 -19.01 23.74
N ALA A 677 -12.82 -19.18 24.19
CA ALA A 677 -13.93 -19.67 23.37
C ALA A 677 -14.13 -18.85 22.08
N GLY A 678 -13.83 -17.55 22.12
CA GLY A 678 -13.98 -16.62 21.01
C GLY A 678 -13.19 -16.99 19.76
N ILE A 679 -11.94 -17.48 19.89
CA ILE A 679 -11.13 -17.97 18.77
C ILE A 679 -11.44 -19.42 18.38
N LEU A 680 -12.13 -20.19 19.23
CA LEU A 680 -12.48 -21.60 18.98
C LEU A 680 -13.71 -21.76 18.05
N GLN A 681 -13.71 -21.02 16.94
CA GLN A 681 -14.76 -20.96 15.92
C GLN A 681 -14.16 -20.83 14.50
N PRO A 682 -14.94 -21.07 13.43
CA PRO A 682 -14.49 -20.81 12.06
C PRO A 682 -14.12 -19.33 11.86
N PRO A 683 -13.02 -19.00 11.17
CA PRO A 683 -12.20 -19.86 10.30
C PRO A 683 -11.02 -20.56 11.00
N PHE A 684 -10.92 -20.53 12.33
CA PHE A 684 -9.82 -21.14 13.08
C PHE A 684 -10.10 -22.59 13.50
N PHE A 685 -11.27 -22.86 14.07
CA PHE A 685 -11.62 -24.15 14.68
C PHE A 685 -13.06 -24.59 14.39
N SER A 686 -13.29 -25.91 14.40
CA SER A 686 -14.61 -26.50 14.65
C SER A 686 -14.48 -27.95 15.09
N GLN A 687 -15.40 -28.42 15.94
CA GLN A 687 -15.50 -29.84 16.29
C GLN A 687 -15.75 -30.73 15.05
N ASP A 688 -16.45 -30.23 14.03
CA ASP A 688 -16.82 -30.98 12.81
C ASP A 688 -15.67 -31.15 11.80
N TRP A 689 -14.56 -30.42 11.93
CA TRP A 689 -13.53 -30.36 10.88
C TRP A 689 -12.60 -31.59 10.85
N PRO A 690 -12.10 -32.01 9.66
CA PRO A 690 -11.11 -33.07 9.56
C PRO A 690 -9.75 -32.61 10.13
N GLY A 691 -8.82 -33.54 10.35
CA GLY A 691 -7.53 -33.26 10.98
C GLY A 691 -6.74 -32.18 10.24
N TYR A 692 -6.44 -32.37 8.96
CA TYR A 692 -5.63 -31.40 8.18
C TYR A 692 -6.15 -29.95 8.25
N MET A 693 -7.46 -29.73 8.30
CA MET A 693 -8.03 -28.38 8.48
C MET A 693 -7.89 -27.88 9.92
N SER A 694 -8.14 -28.75 10.90
CA SER A 694 -8.11 -28.44 12.33
C SER A 694 -6.68 -28.12 12.82
N TYR A 695 -5.70 -28.95 12.46
CA TYR A 695 -4.29 -28.72 12.81
C TYR A 695 -3.68 -27.60 11.96
N GLY A 696 -4.09 -27.46 10.69
CA GLY A 696 -3.57 -26.39 9.82
C GLY A 696 -3.97 -24.98 10.29
N SER A 697 -5.13 -24.81 10.92
CA SER A 697 -5.60 -23.49 11.39
C SER A 697 -5.50 -23.34 12.92
N PHE A 698 -6.37 -23.98 13.71
CA PHE A 698 -6.24 -23.92 15.18
C PHE A 698 -4.94 -24.55 15.70
N GLY A 699 -4.47 -25.65 15.10
CA GLY A 699 -3.19 -26.24 15.47
C GLY A 699 -1.99 -25.33 15.23
N GLN A 700 -2.03 -24.41 14.24
CA GLN A 700 -1.02 -23.36 14.13
C GLN A 700 -0.98 -22.51 15.39
N VAL A 701 -2.14 -22.01 15.83
CA VAL A 701 -2.23 -21.16 17.02
C VAL A 701 -1.75 -21.94 18.26
N ALA A 702 -2.17 -23.20 18.42
CA ALA A 702 -1.70 -24.04 19.52
C ALA A 702 -0.18 -24.30 19.50
N ALA A 703 0.44 -24.44 18.32
CA ALA A 703 1.88 -24.60 18.17
C ALA A 703 2.64 -23.27 18.33
N HIS A 704 2.02 -22.13 17.99
CA HIS A 704 2.54 -20.79 18.19
C HIS A 704 2.69 -20.47 19.68
N GLU A 705 1.61 -20.62 20.48
CA GLU A 705 1.67 -20.43 21.94
C GLU A 705 2.65 -21.39 22.63
N LEU A 706 2.72 -22.65 22.18
CA LEU A 706 3.72 -23.59 22.68
C LEU A 706 5.15 -23.15 22.34
N THR A 707 5.37 -22.56 21.15
CA THR A 707 6.69 -22.16 20.69
C THR A 707 7.17 -20.87 21.37
N HIS A 708 6.26 -19.99 21.82
CA HIS A 708 6.61 -18.87 22.70
C HIS A 708 7.32 -19.32 23.99
N ALA A 709 7.02 -20.50 24.53
CA ALA A 709 7.75 -21.05 25.67
C ALA A 709 9.25 -21.35 25.38
N PHE A 710 9.69 -21.24 24.12
CA PHE A 710 11.05 -21.54 23.65
C PHE A 710 11.58 -20.51 22.63
N ASP A 711 10.95 -19.33 22.53
CA ASP A 711 11.36 -18.26 21.62
C ASP A 711 12.56 -17.44 22.16
N SER A 712 12.82 -16.29 21.54
CA SER A 712 13.85 -15.30 21.93
C SER A 712 13.87 -15.00 23.43
N ALA A 713 12.69 -14.74 24.02
CA ALA A 713 12.51 -14.35 25.41
C ALA A 713 12.06 -15.53 26.29
N GLY A 714 11.03 -16.28 25.85
CA GLY A 714 10.41 -17.34 26.63
C GLY A 714 11.34 -18.50 26.96
N ARG A 715 12.37 -18.77 26.13
CA ARG A 715 13.43 -19.75 26.46
C ARG A 715 14.20 -19.42 27.75
N LEU A 716 14.23 -18.16 28.17
CA LEU A 716 14.97 -17.72 29.37
C LEU A 716 14.19 -17.98 30.67
N TYR A 717 12.93 -18.41 30.56
CA TYR A 717 12.11 -18.85 31.69
C TYR A 717 12.15 -20.38 31.78
N ASN A 718 12.37 -20.95 32.96
CA ASN A 718 12.43 -22.40 33.19
C ASN A 718 11.02 -23.04 33.27
N GLN A 719 10.93 -24.33 33.65
CA GLN A 719 9.67 -25.08 33.76
C GLN A 719 8.73 -24.61 34.91
N LYS A 720 9.15 -23.62 35.70
CA LYS A 720 8.38 -22.97 36.78
C LYS A 720 8.11 -21.49 36.48
N GLY A 721 8.38 -21.04 35.25
CA GLY A 721 8.28 -19.63 34.86
C GLY A 721 9.35 -18.74 35.48
N LYS A 722 10.46 -19.30 35.98
CA LYS A 722 11.54 -18.50 36.59
C LYS A 722 12.61 -18.14 35.57
N LEU A 723 12.95 -16.86 35.50
CA LEU A 723 13.99 -16.29 34.64
C LEU A 723 15.38 -16.73 35.11
N GLU A 724 16.00 -17.66 34.38
CA GLU A 724 17.38 -18.15 34.60
C GLU A 724 17.94 -18.83 33.36
N GLN A 725 19.27 -18.92 33.23
CA GLN A 725 19.92 -19.61 32.12
C GLN A 725 19.98 -21.12 32.38
N TRP A 726 19.01 -21.88 31.84
CA TRP A 726 18.87 -23.34 32.05
C TRP A 726 19.26 -24.21 30.84
N TRP A 727 19.66 -23.61 29.71
CA TRP A 727 20.37 -24.31 28.62
C TRP A 727 21.88 -24.20 28.76
N THR A 728 22.63 -25.13 28.15
CA THR A 728 24.09 -24.95 28.04
C THR A 728 24.44 -23.77 27.13
N ASN A 729 25.66 -23.24 27.28
CA ASN A 729 26.19 -22.21 26.38
C ASN A 729 26.16 -22.66 24.91
N LYS A 730 26.50 -23.94 24.63
CA LYS A 730 26.52 -24.48 23.26
C LYS A 730 25.14 -24.48 22.61
N THR A 731 24.12 -24.94 23.35
CA THR A 731 22.72 -24.89 22.85
C THR A 731 22.25 -23.45 22.66
N SER A 732 22.65 -22.54 23.55
CA SER A 732 22.27 -21.11 23.47
C SER A 732 22.96 -20.39 22.30
N GLU A 733 24.24 -20.66 22.04
CA GLU A 733 24.95 -20.20 20.85
C GLU A 733 24.28 -20.72 19.57
N GLY A 734 23.95 -22.01 19.53
CA GLY A 734 23.21 -22.63 18.43
C GLY A 734 21.81 -22.03 18.21
N PHE A 735 21.10 -21.68 19.28
CA PHE A 735 19.82 -20.96 19.18
C PHE A 735 20.02 -19.56 18.56
N ASN A 736 20.99 -18.80 19.06
CA ASN A 736 21.24 -17.42 18.62
C ASN A 736 21.61 -17.36 17.12
N GLU A 737 22.36 -18.33 16.60
CA GLU A 737 22.61 -18.48 15.15
C GLU A 737 21.30 -18.58 14.33
N ARG A 738 20.31 -19.29 14.87
CA ARG A 738 19.04 -19.62 14.19
C ARG A 738 18.01 -18.50 14.33
N GLN A 739 17.91 -17.88 15.51
CA GLN A 739 17.22 -16.60 15.69
C GLN A 739 17.78 -15.55 14.73
N LYS A 740 19.12 -15.42 14.60
CA LYS A 740 19.72 -14.47 13.65
C LYS A 740 19.31 -14.75 12.19
N CYS A 741 19.19 -16.01 11.78
CA CYS A 741 18.71 -16.34 10.44
C CYS A 741 17.28 -15.83 10.17
N ILE A 742 16.40 -15.92 11.18
CA ILE A 742 15.03 -15.39 11.12
C ILE A 742 15.03 -13.84 11.15
N VAL A 743 15.83 -13.21 12.02
CA VAL A 743 16.02 -11.75 12.06
C VAL A 743 16.48 -11.22 10.69
N ASP A 744 17.50 -11.86 10.10
CA ASP A 744 18.06 -11.47 8.80
C ASP A 744 17.06 -11.72 7.66
N GLN A 745 16.25 -12.79 7.73
CA GLN A 745 15.16 -13.04 6.77
C GLN A 745 14.12 -11.93 6.82
N TYR A 746 13.51 -11.69 7.99
CA TYR A 746 12.38 -10.78 8.10
C TYR A 746 12.77 -9.31 7.93
N SER A 747 14.01 -8.93 8.30
CA SER A 747 14.56 -7.59 8.02
C SER A 747 14.69 -7.26 6.52
N ASN A 748 14.66 -8.26 5.63
CA ASN A 748 14.65 -8.04 4.18
C ASN A 748 13.23 -7.81 3.61
N TYR A 749 12.17 -7.99 4.40
CA TYR A 749 10.80 -7.70 3.97
C TYR A 749 10.45 -6.22 4.15
N THR A 750 9.64 -5.68 3.24
CA THR A 750 9.29 -4.26 3.18
C THR A 750 7.80 -4.04 2.97
N ILE A 751 7.29 -2.91 3.48
CA ILE A 751 5.93 -2.40 3.22
C ILE A 751 5.99 -1.06 2.48
N ASP A 752 4.94 -0.75 1.73
CA ASP A 752 4.70 0.56 1.12
C ASP A 752 4.24 1.56 2.20
N ASP A 753 4.83 2.77 2.22
CA ASP A 753 4.49 3.82 3.19
C ASP A 753 3.27 4.67 2.77
N GLY A 754 2.70 4.42 1.58
CA GLY A 754 1.60 5.19 0.98
C GLY A 754 2.01 6.55 0.41
N LYS A 755 3.25 6.97 0.64
CA LYS A 755 3.87 8.23 0.19
C LYS A 755 4.81 7.99 -1.01
N GLY A 756 5.17 6.73 -1.29
CA GLY A 756 6.01 6.28 -2.39
C GLY A 756 7.42 5.84 -1.97
N GLY A 757 7.65 5.68 -0.66
CA GLY A 757 8.82 5.03 -0.07
C GLY A 757 8.50 3.60 0.40
N THR A 758 9.47 2.98 1.07
CA THR A 758 9.35 1.62 1.62
C THR A 758 9.97 1.54 3.00
N ILE A 759 9.26 0.93 3.96
CA ILE A 759 9.75 0.69 5.33
C ILE A 759 10.07 -0.80 5.49
N HIS A 760 11.22 -1.12 6.07
CA HIS A 760 11.62 -2.49 6.40
C HIS A 760 10.90 -2.98 7.67
N VAL A 761 10.53 -4.26 7.70
CA VAL A 761 10.04 -4.91 8.93
C VAL A 761 11.20 -5.02 9.93
N ASN A 762 10.98 -4.64 11.19
CA ASN A 762 12.02 -4.79 12.22
C ASN A 762 12.15 -6.28 12.62
N GLY A 763 13.18 -6.95 12.08
CA GLY A 763 13.43 -8.37 12.35
C GLY A 763 13.82 -8.68 13.80
N ASN A 764 14.36 -7.72 14.57
CA ASN A 764 14.62 -7.91 16.01
C ASN A 764 13.30 -7.94 16.77
N LEU A 765 12.51 -6.86 16.65
CA LEU A 765 11.21 -6.67 17.32
C LEU A 765 10.27 -7.84 17.05
N THR A 766 10.27 -8.34 15.80
CA THR A 766 9.41 -9.44 15.38
C THR A 766 10.00 -10.84 15.63
N SER A 767 11.20 -10.97 16.20
CA SER A 767 11.92 -12.27 16.24
C SER A 767 11.19 -13.36 17.04
N GLY A 768 10.62 -13.04 18.21
CA GLY A 768 9.81 -13.98 18.98
C GLY A 768 8.59 -14.50 18.21
N GLU A 769 7.81 -13.60 17.62
CA GLU A 769 6.63 -13.92 16.82
C GLU A 769 6.95 -14.77 15.58
N ASN A 770 8.04 -14.45 14.89
CA ASN A 770 8.48 -15.18 13.71
C ASN A 770 9.01 -16.59 14.08
N ILE A 771 9.59 -16.76 15.28
CA ILE A 771 9.93 -18.07 15.84
C ILE A 771 8.66 -18.83 16.22
N GLY A 772 7.71 -18.17 16.90
CA GLY A 772 6.40 -18.71 17.22
C GLY A 772 5.67 -19.26 16.00
N ASP A 773 5.58 -18.47 14.93
CA ASP A 773 4.94 -18.87 13.67
C ASP A 773 5.59 -20.11 13.03
N SER A 774 6.92 -20.23 13.17
CA SER A 774 7.67 -21.41 12.71
C SER A 774 7.28 -22.69 13.46
N GLY A 775 6.54 -22.59 14.57
CA GLY A 775 5.88 -23.69 15.28
C GLY A 775 4.93 -24.54 14.43
N ILE A 776 4.46 -24.02 13.28
CA ILE A 776 3.62 -24.75 12.30
C ILE A 776 4.10 -26.17 11.98
N ILE A 777 5.41 -26.39 12.00
CA ILE A 777 5.99 -27.70 11.71
C ILE A 777 5.58 -28.76 12.73
N GLN A 778 5.32 -28.37 13.98
CA GLN A 778 4.84 -29.26 15.04
C GLN A 778 3.33 -29.54 14.89
N ALA A 779 2.54 -28.55 14.46
CA ALA A 779 1.14 -28.76 14.09
C ALA A 779 1.01 -29.74 12.90
N TYR A 780 1.89 -29.62 11.90
CA TYR A 780 1.96 -30.55 10.77
C TYR A 780 2.39 -31.95 11.21
N ARG A 781 3.46 -32.08 12.00
CA ARG A 781 3.96 -33.38 12.51
C ARG A 781 2.94 -34.09 13.41
N ALA A 782 2.30 -33.38 14.33
CA ALA A 782 1.22 -33.91 15.17
C ALA A 782 0.07 -34.45 14.31
N TRP A 783 -0.34 -33.71 13.27
CA TRP A 783 -1.32 -34.21 12.30
C TRP A 783 -0.84 -35.47 11.56
N LYS A 784 0.42 -35.54 11.10
CA LYS A 784 0.95 -36.76 10.45
C LYS A 784 1.00 -37.95 11.40
N ALA A 785 1.35 -37.74 12.67
CA ALA A 785 1.39 -38.79 13.70
C ALA A 785 -0.02 -39.31 14.05
N GLN A 786 -1.04 -38.46 13.95
CA GLN A 786 -2.45 -38.80 14.19
C GLN A 786 -3.21 -39.21 12.92
N TYR A 787 -2.53 -39.35 11.77
CA TYR A 787 -3.19 -39.60 10.48
C TYR A 787 -3.81 -41.00 10.38
N GLU A 788 -3.13 -42.04 10.87
CA GLU A 788 -3.62 -43.43 10.77
C GLU A 788 -4.85 -43.64 11.68
N ASP A 789 -4.77 -43.22 12.95
CA ASP A 789 -5.93 -43.14 13.86
C ASP A 789 -7.07 -42.27 13.29
N GLY A 790 -6.73 -41.19 12.59
CA GLY A 790 -7.67 -40.29 11.93
C GLY A 790 -8.43 -40.94 10.77
N VAL A 791 -7.78 -41.84 10.02
CA VAL A 791 -8.40 -42.63 8.95
C VAL A 791 -9.28 -43.73 9.53
N ASP A 792 -8.80 -44.50 10.52
CA ASP A 792 -9.56 -45.59 11.14
C ASP A 792 -10.79 -45.08 11.92
N SER A 793 -10.70 -43.88 12.52
CA SER A 793 -11.85 -43.19 13.14
C SER A 793 -12.79 -42.51 12.14
N GLY A 794 -12.44 -42.46 10.84
CA GLY A 794 -13.23 -41.80 9.80
C GLY A 794 -13.22 -40.27 9.87
N THR A 795 -12.33 -39.66 10.65
CA THR A 795 -12.21 -38.19 10.79
C THR A 795 -11.38 -37.55 9.68
N GLU A 796 -10.51 -38.31 9.01
CA GLU A 796 -9.72 -37.88 7.84
C GLU A 796 -10.50 -37.95 6.52
N PHE A 797 -11.75 -37.45 6.47
CA PHE A 797 -12.57 -37.44 5.26
C PHE A 797 -12.12 -36.39 4.22
N LEU A 798 -12.53 -36.61 2.96
CA LEU A 798 -12.29 -35.64 1.88
C LEU A 798 -13.38 -34.57 1.83
N LEU A 799 -12.99 -33.31 1.54
CA LEU A 799 -13.92 -32.21 1.32
C LEU A 799 -14.43 -32.16 -0.14
N PRO A 800 -15.72 -31.87 -0.36
CA PRO A 800 -16.32 -31.93 -1.70
C PRO A 800 -15.90 -30.76 -2.59
N GLY A 801 -15.51 -31.05 -3.84
CA GLY A 801 -15.22 -30.03 -4.86
C GLY A 801 -13.83 -29.39 -4.80
N LEU A 802 -12.98 -29.76 -3.83
CA LEU A 802 -11.58 -29.33 -3.75
C LEU A 802 -10.68 -30.37 -4.44
N ASN A 803 -9.91 -29.95 -5.44
CA ASN A 803 -8.91 -30.80 -6.13
C ASN A 803 -7.50 -30.54 -5.57
N TYR A 804 -7.34 -30.75 -4.27
CA TYR A 804 -6.10 -30.55 -3.52
C TYR A 804 -5.85 -31.74 -2.58
N THR A 805 -4.59 -32.02 -2.27
CA THR A 805 -4.25 -33.05 -1.27
C THR A 805 -4.52 -32.56 0.15
N ARG A 806 -4.62 -33.48 1.12
CA ARG A 806 -4.76 -33.12 2.54
C ARG A 806 -3.59 -32.24 3.02
N ASP A 807 -2.37 -32.56 2.59
CA ASP A 807 -1.17 -31.78 2.91
C ASP A 807 -1.20 -30.36 2.32
N GLN A 808 -1.73 -30.18 1.09
CA GLN A 808 -1.96 -28.85 0.52
C GLN A 808 -3.06 -28.10 1.27
N LEU A 809 -4.15 -28.78 1.63
CA LEU A 809 -5.26 -28.20 2.38
C LEU A 809 -4.88 -27.82 3.82
N PHE A 810 -3.91 -28.51 4.45
CA PHE A 810 -3.29 -28.09 5.71
C PHE A 810 -2.68 -26.69 5.58
N PHE A 811 -1.79 -26.48 4.61
CA PHE A 811 -1.12 -25.18 4.42
C PHE A 811 -2.09 -24.09 3.94
N VAL A 812 -3.13 -24.44 3.17
CA VAL A 812 -4.22 -23.52 2.81
C VAL A 812 -5.07 -23.16 4.04
N SER A 813 -5.31 -24.10 4.98
CA SER A 813 -5.99 -23.81 6.25
C SER A 813 -5.20 -22.80 7.09
N PHE A 814 -3.87 -23.00 7.17
CA PHE A 814 -2.92 -22.07 7.80
C PHE A 814 -2.98 -20.67 7.18
N ALA A 815 -2.72 -20.55 5.88
CA ALA A 815 -2.63 -19.24 5.23
C ALA A 815 -3.95 -18.45 5.30
N ARG A 816 -5.10 -19.16 5.33
CA ARG A 816 -6.43 -18.57 5.48
C ARG A 816 -6.70 -17.95 6.84
N ALA A 817 -6.08 -18.43 7.92
CA ALA A 817 -6.18 -17.78 9.23
C ALA A 817 -5.71 -16.32 9.19
N TRP A 818 -4.67 -16.06 8.38
CA TRP A 818 -3.98 -14.77 8.29
C TRP A 818 -4.56 -13.78 7.26
N ALA A 819 -5.62 -14.13 6.52
CA ALA A 819 -6.17 -13.24 5.50
C ALA A 819 -6.56 -11.86 6.09
N GLN A 820 -5.90 -10.79 5.64
CA GLN A 820 -6.14 -9.41 6.05
C GLN A 820 -5.87 -8.42 4.90
N ASN A 821 -6.81 -7.49 4.67
CA ASN A 821 -6.56 -6.26 3.93
C ASN A 821 -6.16 -5.16 4.94
N ILE A 822 -5.13 -4.36 4.63
CA ILE A 822 -4.65 -3.26 5.49
C ILE A 822 -4.31 -2.02 4.66
N LYS A 823 -4.56 -0.83 5.21
CA LYS A 823 -4.18 0.45 4.58
C LYS A 823 -2.69 0.78 4.86
N PRO A 824 -1.99 1.53 3.98
CA PRO A 824 -0.57 1.84 4.17
C PRO A 824 -0.28 2.49 5.53
N GLU A 825 -1.08 3.46 5.95
CA GLU A 825 -0.89 4.17 7.22
C GLU A 825 -1.00 3.21 8.42
N SER A 826 -1.99 2.31 8.39
CA SER A 826 -2.15 1.25 9.39
C SER A 826 -1.01 0.22 9.34
N ALA A 827 -0.44 -0.05 8.17
CA ALA A 827 0.71 -0.95 8.03
C ALA A 827 1.99 -0.32 8.59
N VAL A 828 2.22 0.99 8.36
CA VAL A 828 3.32 1.76 8.95
C VAL A 828 3.21 1.81 10.47
N ALA A 829 2.02 2.10 11.00
CA ALA A 829 1.77 2.07 12.44
C ALA A 829 2.10 0.69 13.02
N ARG A 830 1.57 -0.36 12.38
CA ARG A 830 1.80 -1.76 12.80
C ARG A 830 3.29 -2.12 12.82
N VAL A 831 4.04 -1.88 11.75
CA VAL A 831 5.48 -2.23 11.67
C VAL A 831 6.36 -1.49 12.68
N ARG A 832 5.89 -0.36 13.25
CA ARG A 832 6.60 0.40 14.30
C ARG A 832 6.26 -0.02 15.73
N THR A 833 5.10 -0.64 15.98
CA THR A 833 4.60 -0.90 17.34
C THR A 833 4.28 -2.36 17.65
N ASP A 834 3.92 -3.14 16.63
CA ASP A 834 3.45 -4.52 16.78
C ASP A 834 4.65 -5.48 16.75
N PRO A 835 4.87 -6.33 17.78
CA PRO A 835 5.83 -7.42 17.69
C PRO A 835 5.47 -8.43 16.61
N HIS A 836 4.22 -8.48 16.13
CA HIS A 836 3.87 -9.38 15.03
C HIS A 836 4.29 -8.83 13.67
N SER A 837 4.98 -9.66 12.88
CA SER A 837 5.16 -9.41 11.45
C SER A 837 3.81 -9.16 10.73
N PRO A 838 3.77 -8.34 9.67
CA PRO A 838 2.56 -8.19 8.85
C PRO A 838 2.07 -9.54 8.33
N ASN A 839 0.76 -9.78 8.34
CA ASN A 839 0.15 -11.10 8.05
C ASN A 839 0.63 -11.79 6.76
N ARG A 840 0.95 -11.00 5.72
CA ARG A 840 1.56 -11.53 4.47
C ARG A 840 2.87 -12.28 4.75
N TYR A 841 3.72 -11.72 5.61
CA TYR A 841 5.02 -12.29 5.95
C TYR A 841 4.93 -13.38 7.01
N ARG A 842 3.94 -13.33 7.94
CA ARG A 842 3.59 -14.48 8.80
C ARG A 842 3.28 -15.74 8.00
N VAL A 843 2.69 -15.59 6.79
CA VAL A 843 2.52 -16.68 5.83
C VAL A 843 3.77 -16.94 5.01
N GLU A 844 4.22 -15.97 4.19
CA GLU A 844 5.31 -16.16 3.22
C GLU A 844 6.64 -16.54 3.85
N GLY A 845 7.04 -15.87 4.93
CA GLY A 845 8.31 -16.10 5.61
C GLY A 845 8.35 -17.49 6.24
N THR A 846 7.25 -17.86 6.89
CA THR A 846 7.06 -19.18 7.50
C THR A 846 7.08 -20.31 6.47
N VAL A 847 6.24 -20.28 5.43
CA VAL A 847 6.20 -21.40 4.45
C VAL A 847 7.47 -21.50 3.61
N SER A 848 8.21 -20.39 3.41
CA SER A 848 9.51 -20.41 2.75
C SER A 848 10.57 -21.22 3.50
N ASN A 849 10.38 -21.45 4.81
CA ASN A 849 11.29 -22.20 5.67
C ASN A 849 10.91 -23.70 5.81
N LEU A 850 9.85 -24.18 5.13
CA LEU A 850 9.31 -25.53 5.29
C LEU A 850 9.55 -26.42 4.06
N PRO A 851 10.46 -27.42 4.13
CA PRO A 851 10.61 -28.44 3.08
C PRO A 851 9.32 -29.21 2.78
N GLU A 852 8.46 -29.40 3.78
CA GLU A 852 7.16 -30.07 3.68
C GLU A 852 6.18 -29.28 2.80
N PHE A 853 6.15 -27.95 2.92
CA PHE A 853 5.38 -27.07 2.06
C PHE A 853 5.88 -27.13 0.61
N ALA A 854 7.19 -26.97 0.42
CA ALA A 854 7.82 -27.05 -0.90
C ALA A 854 7.56 -28.41 -1.57
N LYS A 855 7.50 -29.50 -0.79
CA LYS A 855 7.10 -30.83 -1.27
C LYS A 855 5.62 -30.92 -1.62
N ALA A 856 4.72 -30.36 -0.80
CA ALA A 856 3.27 -30.41 -1.01
C ALA A 856 2.83 -29.66 -2.28
N PHE A 857 3.49 -28.56 -2.64
CA PHE A 857 3.23 -27.79 -3.86
C PHE A 857 4.23 -28.04 -5.00
N ASN A 858 5.19 -28.96 -4.81
CA ASN A 858 6.23 -29.33 -5.79
C ASN A 858 7.09 -28.12 -6.26
N CYS A 859 7.45 -27.25 -5.32
CA CYS A 859 8.18 -26.02 -5.57
C CYS A 859 9.65 -26.28 -5.95
N SER A 860 10.10 -25.64 -7.04
CA SER A 860 11.47 -25.78 -7.52
C SER A 860 12.42 -24.84 -6.77
N ALA A 861 13.47 -25.40 -6.17
CA ALA A 861 14.56 -24.68 -5.49
C ALA A 861 15.40 -23.75 -6.40
N LYS A 862 14.97 -23.50 -7.65
CA LYS A 862 15.58 -22.57 -8.60
C LYS A 862 14.59 -21.65 -9.34
N ALA A 863 13.29 -21.72 -9.08
CA ALA A 863 12.30 -20.87 -9.76
C ALA A 863 12.45 -19.38 -9.37
N ARG A 864 12.42 -19.14 -8.04
CA ARG A 864 12.45 -17.83 -7.36
C ARG A 864 13.66 -16.91 -7.63
N SER A 865 14.61 -17.27 -8.51
CA SER A 865 15.81 -16.43 -8.81
C SER A 865 16.01 -15.98 -10.26
N LEU A 866 15.39 -16.63 -11.25
CA LEU A 866 15.55 -16.25 -12.67
C LEU A 866 14.22 -15.80 -13.30
N TRP A 867 13.11 -16.47 -12.97
CA TRP A 867 11.80 -16.02 -13.42
C TRP A 867 11.39 -14.73 -12.69
N SER A 868 11.58 -14.68 -11.37
CA SER A 868 11.41 -13.47 -10.57
C SER A 868 12.27 -12.30 -11.07
N LEU A 869 13.57 -12.52 -11.35
CA LEU A 869 14.46 -11.47 -11.87
C LEU A 869 13.97 -10.92 -13.21
N ALA A 870 13.52 -11.80 -14.11
CA ALA A 870 12.92 -11.38 -15.38
C ALA A 870 11.60 -10.63 -15.18
N LEU A 871 10.73 -11.09 -14.27
CA LEU A 871 9.45 -10.46 -13.99
C LEU A 871 9.63 -9.06 -13.38
N HIS A 872 10.50 -8.90 -12.38
CA HIS A 872 10.85 -7.61 -11.81
C HIS A 872 11.44 -6.67 -12.88
N LEU A 873 12.39 -7.14 -13.70
CA LEU A 873 12.96 -6.35 -14.81
C LEU A 873 11.87 -5.84 -15.79
N LEU A 874 10.82 -6.63 -16.01
CA LEU A 874 9.73 -6.35 -16.96
C LEU A 874 8.54 -5.56 -16.39
N VAL A 875 8.30 -5.61 -15.08
CA VAL A 875 7.08 -5.08 -14.44
C VAL A 875 7.37 -4.00 -13.39
N ASP A 876 8.43 -4.14 -12.59
CA ASP A 876 8.72 -3.27 -11.44
C ASP A 876 9.39 -1.95 -11.88
N PRO A 877 8.79 -0.78 -11.62
CA PRO A 877 9.31 0.53 -12.03
C PRO A 877 10.77 0.82 -11.65
N GLN A 878 11.32 0.22 -10.57
CA GLN A 878 12.70 0.49 -10.16
C GLN A 878 13.71 0.10 -11.25
N TYR A 879 13.44 -0.99 -11.97
CA TYR A 879 14.32 -1.53 -13.00
C TYR A 879 14.16 -0.89 -14.39
N PHE A 880 13.21 0.05 -14.56
CA PHE A 880 12.92 0.70 -15.85
C PHE A 880 14.18 1.27 -16.52
N THR A 881 15.06 1.89 -15.73
CA THR A 881 16.30 2.51 -16.23
C THR A 881 17.31 1.46 -16.72
N ALA A 882 17.40 0.33 -16.04
CA ALA A 882 18.28 -0.78 -16.42
C ALA A 882 17.79 -1.45 -17.71
N LEU A 883 16.48 -1.71 -17.83
CA LEU A 883 15.90 -2.27 -19.05
C LEU A 883 16.04 -1.30 -20.23
N ALA A 884 15.83 0.00 -20.02
CA ALA A 884 16.03 1.02 -21.06
C ALA A 884 17.49 1.05 -21.58
N ALA A 885 18.47 0.95 -20.69
CA ALA A 885 19.89 0.87 -21.07
C ALA A 885 20.19 -0.41 -21.87
N LEU A 886 19.69 -1.56 -21.42
CA LEU A 886 19.85 -2.85 -22.13
C LEU A 886 19.21 -2.83 -23.52
N VAL A 887 18.02 -2.24 -23.66
CA VAL A 887 17.33 -2.06 -24.95
C VAL A 887 18.15 -1.19 -25.90
N VAL A 888 18.63 -0.02 -25.45
CA VAL A 888 19.44 0.87 -26.30
C VAL A 888 20.77 0.23 -26.71
N LEU A 889 21.44 -0.51 -25.79
CA LEU A 889 22.68 -1.22 -26.10
C LEU A 889 22.47 -2.39 -27.08
N GLY A 890 21.42 -3.18 -26.90
CA GLY A 890 21.06 -4.27 -27.82
C GLY A 890 20.71 -3.76 -29.21
N ASP A 891 19.96 -2.67 -29.30
CA ASP A 891 19.56 -2.08 -30.58
C ASP A 891 20.70 -1.32 -31.28
N ALA A 892 21.69 -0.84 -30.52
CA ALA A 892 22.95 -0.34 -31.09
C ALA A 892 23.74 -1.45 -31.80
N VAL A 893 23.80 -2.66 -31.23
CA VAL A 893 24.41 -3.83 -31.89
C VAL A 893 23.60 -4.22 -33.14
N LEU A 894 22.26 -4.28 -33.04
CA LEU A 894 21.39 -4.56 -34.19
C LEU A 894 21.58 -3.54 -35.32
N THR A 895 21.65 -2.26 -34.98
CA THR A 895 21.87 -1.17 -35.95
C THR A 895 23.21 -1.31 -36.68
N GLN A 896 24.30 -1.65 -35.98
CA GLN A 896 25.60 -1.89 -36.63
C GLN A 896 25.59 -3.13 -37.53
N LEU A 897 24.89 -4.20 -37.12
CA LEU A 897 24.68 -5.37 -37.99
C LEU A 897 23.88 -5.01 -39.25
N ILE A 898 22.88 -4.13 -39.14
CA ILE A 898 22.11 -3.65 -40.29
C ILE A 898 23.00 -2.85 -41.26
N ILE A 899 23.82 -1.90 -40.77
CA ILE A 899 24.80 -1.18 -41.61
C ILE A 899 25.78 -2.15 -42.29
N ARG A 900 26.19 -3.21 -41.59
CA ARG A 900 27.21 -4.14 -42.09
C ARG A 900 26.69 -5.14 -43.14
N PHE A 901 25.42 -5.52 -43.07
CA PHE A 901 24.87 -6.65 -43.84
C PHE A 901 23.66 -6.31 -44.73
N VAL A 902 23.06 -5.13 -44.63
CA VAL A 902 21.92 -4.71 -45.47
C VAL A 902 22.37 -3.58 -46.39
N PRO A 903 22.19 -3.68 -47.73
CA PRO A 903 22.59 -2.63 -48.65
C PRO A 903 21.79 -1.34 -48.43
N TYR A 904 22.48 -0.21 -48.52
CA TYR A 904 21.90 1.12 -48.56
C TYR A 904 20.89 1.27 -49.72
N THR A 905 19.83 2.07 -49.53
CA THR A 905 18.79 2.31 -50.52
C THR A 905 18.69 3.81 -50.83
N GLU A 906 19.32 4.22 -51.93
CA GLU A 906 19.28 5.60 -52.45
C GLU A 906 17.83 6.03 -52.77
N ILE A 907 17.39 7.17 -52.21
CA ILE A 907 16.07 7.76 -52.49
C ILE A 907 16.16 9.29 -52.51
N ASP A 908 16.47 9.90 -51.36
CA ASP A 908 16.42 11.36 -51.18
C ASP A 908 17.83 11.99 -50.96
N TRP A 909 18.82 11.20 -50.50
CA TRP A 909 20.13 11.71 -50.07
C TRP A 909 20.90 12.43 -51.17
N GLU A 910 21.04 11.82 -52.36
CA GLU A 910 21.62 12.48 -53.54
C GLU A 910 20.95 13.84 -53.82
N THR A 911 19.61 13.91 -53.71
CA THR A 911 18.87 15.14 -53.95
C THR A 911 19.12 16.19 -52.86
N TYR A 912 19.23 15.81 -51.59
CA TYR A 912 19.62 16.73 -50.53
C TYR A 912 21.04 17.27 -50.75
N MET A 913 22.00 16.41 -51.13
CA MET A 913 23.39 16.81 -51.39
C MET A 913 23.50 17.75 -52.61
N TYR A 914 22.75 17.48 -53.68
CA TYR A 914 22.71 18.35 -54.87
C TYR A 914 22.06 19.72 -54.59
N GLN A 915 20.93 19.74 -53.86
CA GLN A 915 20.30 20.99 -53.39
C GLN A 915 21.28 21.81 -52.53
N LEU A 916 22.10 21.14 -51.71
CA LEU A 916 23.14 21.80 -50.92
C LEU A 916 24.33 22.28 -51.74
N GLU A 917 24.71 21.59 -52.83
CA GLU A 917 25.73 22.07 -53.75
C GLU A 917 25.33 23.41 -54.40
N LEU A 918 24.06 23.55 -54.81
CA LEU A 918 23.51 24.81 -55.33
C LEU A 918 23.55 25.93 -54.28
N TYR A 919 23.12 25.64 -53.04
CA TYR A 919 23.19 26.60 -51.93
C TYR A 919 24.64 27.01 -51.60
N MET A 920 25.59 26.07 -51.62
CA MET A 920 27.01 26.36 -51.38
C MET A 920 27.66 27.16 -52.53
N LYS A 921 27.17 27.02 -53.76
CA LYS A 921 27.53 27.88 -54.91
C LYS A 921 26.97 29.31 -54.82
N GLY A 922 26.09 29.58 -53.85
CA GLY A 922 25.57 30.92 -53.56
C GLY A 922 24.06 31.09 -53.79
N GLU A 923 23.33 30.07 -54.25
CA GLU A 923 21.90 30.22 -54.54
C GLU A 923 21.07 30.43 -53.27
N ARG A 924 20.11 31.36 -53.32
CA ARG A 924 19.22 31.74 -52.21
C ARG A 924 17.74 31.80 -52.62
N ASP A 925 17.41 31.72 -53.91
CA ASP A 925 16.02 31.56 -54.35
C ASP A 925 15.60 30.07 -54.24
N TYR A 926 14.65 29.79 -53.36
CA TYR A 926 14.11 28.44 -53.14
C TYR A 926 13.42 27.84 -54.38
N ALA A 927 13.02 28.65 -55.35
CA ALA A 927 12.46 28.17 -56.62
C ALA A 927 13.54 27.60 -57.57
N LEU A 928 14.82 27.95 -57.34
CA LEU A 928 15.96 27.51 -58.15
C LEU A 928 16.75 26.37 -57.49
N ILE A 929 16.63 26.18 -56.17
CA ILE A 929 17.24 25.07 -55.44
C ILE A 929 16.42 23.79 -55.68
N THR A 930 16.81 23.01 -56.70
CA THR A 930 16.17 21.74 -57.08
C THR A 930 17.20 20.65 -57.32
N GLY A 931 16.82 19.38 -57.14
CA GLY A 931 17.65 18.22 -57.43
C GLY A 931 16.84 17.08 -58.09
N PRO A 932 17.44 15.90 -58.29
CA PRO A 932 16.86 14.80 -59.09
C PRO A 932 15.43 14.37 -58.74
N THR A 933 15.05 14.35 -57.45
CA THR A 933 13.67 14.01 -57.02
C THR A 933 12.74 15.20 -56.81
N GLY A 934 13.23 16.44 -57.03
CA GLY A 934 12.42 17.66 -57.06
C GLY A 934 13.03 18.89 -56.36
N PRO A 935 12.25 19.98 -56.25
CA PRO A 935 12.64 21.22 -55.57
C PRO A 935 12.74 21.05 -54.05
N ILE A 936 13.48 21.95 -53.40
CA ILE A 936 13.50 22.06 -51.94
C ILE A 936 12.10 22.47 -51.42
N VAL A 937 11.61 21.72 -50.43
CA VAL A 937 10.28 21.95 -49.81
C VAL A 937 10.34 21.89 -48.28
N TYR A 938 11.49 22.26 -47.72
CA TYR A 938 11.80 22.19 -46.30
C TYR A 938 12.34 23.56 -45.83
N PRO A 939 12.03 24.04 -44.61
CA PRO A 939 12.52 25.35 -44.17
C PRO A 939 14.03 25.36 -43.91
N ALA A 940 14.57 26.54 -43.64
CA ALA A 940 16.01 26.81 -43.64
C ALA A 940 16.85 25.90 -42.71
N GLY A 941 16.27 25.34 -41.64
CA GLY A 941 16.95 24.38 -40.76
C GLY A 941 17.35 23.09 -41.48
N HIS A 942 16.58 22.63 -42.46
CA HIS A 942 16.97 21.50 -43.32
C HIS A 942 18.27 21.79 -44.06
N VAL A 943 18.43 23.00 -44.60
CA VAL A 943 19.64 23.43 -45.31
C VAL A 943 20.84 23.41 -44.36
N TYR A 944 20.74 23.97 -43.14
CA TYR A 944 21.87 23.96 -42.21
C TYR A 944 22.25 22.56 -41.71
N VAL A 945 21.28 21.68 -41.47
CA VAL A 945 21.55 20.27 -41.14
C VAL A 945 22.26 19.56 -42.28
N HIS A 946 21.81 19.73 -43.52
CA HIS A 946 22.41 19.05 -44.67
C HIS A 946 23.71 19.70 -45.15
N GLN A 947 23.94 20.99 -44.86
CA GLN A 947 25.23 21.66 -45.02
C GLN A 947 26.30 21.03 -44.11
N LEU A 948 25.95 20.73 -42.85
CA LEU A 948 26.83 20.03 -41.91
C LEU A 948 27.06 18.57 -42.34
N LEU A 949 26.02 17.88 -42.83
CA LEU A 949 26.19 16.53 -43.36
C LEU A 949 27.08 16.51 -44.61
N TYR A 950 26.90 17.45 -45.53
CA TYR A 950 27.71 17.58 -46.75
C TYR A 950 29.21 17.77 -46.44
N THR A 951 29.56 18.59 -45.44
CA THR A 951 30.97 18.76 -45.04
C THR A 951 31.55 17.58 -44.27
N LEU A 952 30.75 16.88 -43.44
CA LEU A 952 31.22 15.71 -42.69
C LEU A 952 31.35 14.44 -43.54
N THR A 953 30.52 14.29 -44.58
CA THR A 953 30.43 13.08 -45.42
C THR A 953 31.17 13.20 -46.76
N ASP A 954 32.19 14.05 -46.83
CA ASP A 954 33.04 14.23 -48.02
C ASP A 954 32.19 14.59 -49.27
N SER A 955 31.44 15.69 -49.18
CA SER A 955 30.46 16.15 -50.18
C SER A 955 29.32 15.15 -50.46
N GLY A 956 28.88 14.42 -49.43
CA GLY A 956 27.81 13.42 -49.55
C GLY A 956 28.26 12.04 -50.03
N THR A 957 29.49 11.90 -50.52
CA THR A 957 30.00 10.66 -51.15
C THR A 957 30.29 9.55 -50.14
N ASN A 958 30.60 9.89 -48.89
CA ASN A 958 30.94 8.95 -47.83
C ASN A 958 29.69 8.44 -47.11
N LEU A 959 28.91 7.62 -47.83
CA LEU A 959 27.67 7.03 -47.33
C LEU A 959 27.84 6.29 -46.00
N TRP A 960 28.97 5.62 -45.76
CA TRP A 960 29.21 4.93 -44.49
C TRP A 960 29.27 5.89 -43.29
N LYS A 961 29.96 7.04 -43.41
CA LYS A 961 29.89 8.10 -42.38
C LYS A 961 28.44 8.59 -42.20
N GLY A 962 27.70 8.77 -43.30
CA GLY A 962 26.29 9.18 -43.27
C GLY A 962 25.41 8.20 -42.47
N GLN A 963 25.51 6.90 -42.76
CA GLN A 963 24.78 5.86 -42.04
C GLN A 963 25.15 5.79 -40.55
N GLN A 964 26.42 6.01 -40.19
CA GLN A 964 26.84 6.07 -38.78
C GLN A 964 26.25 7.29 -38.05
N ILE A 965 26.21 8.47 -38.67
CA ILE A 965 25.57 9.66 -38.10
C ILE A 965 24.07 9.41 -37.87
N TYR A 966 23.38 8.81 -38.85
CA TYR A 966 21.95 8.49 -38.73
C TYR A 966 21.67 7.32 -37.76
N ALA A 967 22.61 6.41 -37.53
CA ALA A 967 22.52 5.41 -36.46
C ALA A 967 22.60 6.04 -35.07
N VAL A 968 23.51 6.99 -34.84
CA VAL A 968 23.55 7.78 -33.59
C VAL A 968 22.24 8.56 -33.41
N LEU A 969 21.70 9.15 -34.48
CA LEU A 969 20.41 9.85 -34.47
C LEU A 969 19.22 8.90 -34.15
N TYR A 970 19.27 7.66 -34.62
CA TYR A 970 18.26 6.63 -34.30
C TYR A 970 18.32 6.21 -32.83
N LEU A 971 19.52 5.94 -32.30
CA LEU A 971 19.71 5.59 -30.89
C LEU A 971 19.35 6.75 -29.96
N ALA A 972 19.57 8.00 -30.38
CA ALA A 972 19.09 9.19 -29.68
C ALA A 972 17.55 9.26 -29.66
N SER A 973 16.87 8.95 -30.77
CA SER A 973 15.40 8.86 -30.84
C SER A 973 14.83 7.79 -29.89
N LEU A 974 15.48 6.62 -29.83
CA LEU A 974 15.14 5.53 -28.91
C LEU A 974 15.34 5.94 -27.44
N ALA A 975 16.50 6.51 -27.10
CA ALA A 975 16.82 6.95 -25.74
C ALA A 975 15.93 8.10 -25.25
N LEU A 976 15.64 9.09 -26.11
CA LEU A 976 14.70 10.17 -25.79
C LEU A 976 13.28 9.63 -25.59
N THR A 977 12.84 8.65 -26.38
CA THR A 977 11.54 8.00 -26.18
C THR A 977 11.47 7.29 -24.83
N ALA A 978 12.50 6.52 -24.47
CA ALA A 978 12.57 5.87 -23.16
C ALA A 978 12.60 6.89 -22.00
N ALA A 979 13.28 8.03 -22.16
CA ALA A 979 13.28 9.12 -21.18
C ALA A 979 11.90 9.77 -21.01
N ILE A 980 11.16 10.01 -22.10
CA ILE A 980 9.78 10.52 -22.07
C ILE A 980 8.85 9.51 -21.36
N TYR A 981 8.99 8.22 -21.66
CA TYR A 981 8.20 7.17 -21.03
C TYR A 981 8.48 7.09 -19.52
N LYS A 982 9.76 7.17 -19.10
CA LYS A 982 10.15 7.25 -17.68
C LYS A 982 9.55 8.47 -16.99
N GLN A 983 9.65 9.65 -17.63
CA GLN A 983 9.19 10.90 -17.04
C GLN A 983 7.67 10.98 -16.89
N ALA A 984 6.92 10.41 -17.83
CA ALA A 984 5.46 10.31 -17.71
C ALA A 984 5.03 9.39 -16.55
N GLY A 985 5.84 8.39 -16.21
CA GLY A 985 5.49 7.36 -15.23
C GLY A 985 4.31 6.49 -15.70
N SER A 986 3.92 5.49 -14.90
CA SER A 986 2.80 4.58 -15.19
C SER A 986 2.85 3.92 -16.60
N VAL A 987 4.06 3.64 -17.10
CA VAL A 987 4.30 2.81 -18.30
C VAL A 987 5.09 1.57 -17.85
N PRO A 988 4.56 0.35 -18.02
CA PRO A 988 5.28 -0.88 -17.65
C PRO A 988 6.60 -1.05 -18.40
N ASN A 989 7.64 -1.57 -17.74
CA ASN A 989 8.99 -1.63 -18.32
C ASN A 989 9.03 -2.41 -19.63
N TRP A 990 8.32 -3.55 -19.72
CA TRP A 990 8.31 -4.40 -20.92
C TRP A 990 7.85 -3.67 -22.20
N VAL A 991 7.13 -2.54 -22.09
CA VAL A 991 6.75 -1.71 -23.25
C VAL A 991 7.99 -1.15 -23.97
N LEU A 992 9.12 -0.98 -23.26
CA LEU A 992 10.41 -0.60 -23.85
C LEU A 992 10.89 -1.61 -24.90
N LEU A 993 10.58 -2.91 -24.73
CA LEU A 993 10.93 -3.96 -25.68
C LEU A 993 10.24 -3.79 -27.04
N LEU A 994 9.14 -3.02 -27.12
CA LEU A 994 8.43 -2.78 -28.38
C LEU A 994 9.08 -1.68 -29.24
N LEU A 995 9.88 -0.78 -28.64
CA LEU A 995 10.50 0.35 -29.32
C LEU A 995 11.51 -0.04 -30.42
N PRO A 996 12.43 -1.01 -30.23
CA PRO A 996 13.41 -1.39 -31.27
C PRO A 996 12.83 -2.25 -32.40
N LEU A 997 11.68 -2.91 -32.20
CA LEU A 997 11.17 -3.97 -33.10
C LEU A 997 10.76 -3.49 -34.51
N SER A 998 10.83 -2.19 -34.78
CA SER A 998 10.47 -1.67 -36.11
C SER A 998 11.64 -1.70 -37.11
N LYS A 999 11.61 -2.73 -37.97
CA LYS A 999 12.35 -2.75 -39.25
C LYS A 999 12.15 -1.48 -40.08
N ARG A 1000 10.98 -0.82 -39.98
CA ARG A 1000 10.67 0.40 -40.75
C ARG A 1000 11.37 1.63 -40.20
N LEU A 1001 11.56 1.76 -38.88
CA LEU A 1001 12.35 2.86 -38.30
C LEU A 1001 13.83 2.73 -38.67
N HIS A 1002 14.40 1.54 -38.47
CA HIS A 1002 15.75 1.19 -38.93
C HIS A 1002 15.98 1.54 -40.41
N SER A 1003 15.02 1.22 -41.29
CA SER A 1003 15.09 1.58 -42.71
C SER A 1003 15.03 3.09 -42.97
N ILE A 1004 14.15 3.82 -42.28
CA ILE A 1004 13.97 5.28 -42.43
C ILE A 1004 15.21 6.06 -41.99
N TYR A 1005 15.78 5.71 -40.85
CA TYR A 1005 16.98 6.35 -40.33
C TYR A 1005 18.23 5.87 -41.10
N VAL A 1006 18.52 4.58 -41.09
CA VAL A 1006 19.89 4.06 -41.35
C VAL A 1006 20.10 3.54 -42.78
N LEU A 1007 19.03 3.21 -43.51
CA LEU A 1007 19.12 2.72 -44.90
C LEU A 1007 18.63 3.71 -45.96
N ARG A 1008 17.92 4.78 -45.57
CA ARG A 1008 17.31 5.78 -46.46
C ARG A 1008 17.55 7.25 -46.04
N LEU A 1009 18.18 7.50 -44.89
CA LEU A 1009 18.74 8.81 -44.46
C LEU A 1009 17.77 10.02 -44.53
N PHE A 1010 16.49 9.85 -44.15
CA PHE A 1010 15.48 10.91 -44.34
C PHE A 1010 15.63 12.11 -43.39
N ASN A 1011 15.41 13.32 -43.95
CA ASN A 1011 15.37 14.59 -43.22
C ASN A 1011 14.48 14.57 -41.96
N ASP A 1012 13.35 13.87 -42.01
CA ASP A 1012 12.38 13.74 -40.90
C ASP A 1012 13.00 13.22 -39.60
N CYS A 1013 14.08 12.44 -39.66
CA CYS A 1013 14.75 11.88 -38.48
C CYS A 1013 15.25 12.98 -37.53
N TRP A 1014 15.77 14.08 -38.08
CA TRP A 1014 16.27 15.23 -37.31
C TRP A 1014 15.13 16.02 -36.65
N ALA A 1015 14.04 16.25 -37.40
CA ALA A 1015 12.86 16.92 -36.88
C ALA A 1015 12.17 16.12 -35.77
N VAL A 1016 12.10 14.79 -35.90
CA VAL A 1016 11.55 13.89 -34.86
C VAL A 1016 12.39 13.92 -33.59
N VAL A 1017 13.73 13.83 -33.69
CA VAL A 1017 14.63 13.90 -32.51
C VAL A 1017 14.53 15.24 -31.79
N ALA A 1018 14.52 16.35 -32.52
CA ALA A 1018 14.33 17.68 -31.93
C ALA A 1018 12.94 17.85 -31.29
N ALA A 1019 11.88 17.27 -31.88
CA ALA A 1019 10.54 17.26 -31.31
C ALA A 1019 10.43 16.37 -30.05
N GLN A 1020 11.08 15.20 -30.01
CA GLN A 1020 11.17 14.37 -28.80
C GLN A 1020 11.86 15.11 -27.66
N ALA A 1021 13.01 15.75 -27.93
CA ALA A 1021 13.71 16.57 -26.94
C ALA A 1021 12.84 17.75 -26.45
N ALA A 1022 12.07 18.39 -27.33
CA ALA A 1022 11.10 19.42 -26.94
C ALA A 1022 9.99 18.88 -26.03
N ILE A 1023 9.42 17.70 -26.35
CA ILE A 1023 8.37 17.05 -25.54
C ILE A 1023 8.89 16.71 -24.14
N LEU A 1024 10.12 16.20 -24.02
CA LEU A 1024 10.78 15.95 -22.74
C LEU A 1024 10.97 17.25 -21.94
N ALA A 1025 11.41 18.35 -22.58
CA ALA A 1025 11.53 19.65 -21.94
C ALA A 1025 10.17 20.22 -21.46
N PHE A 1026 9.10 20.06 -22.24
CA PHE A 1026 7.74 20.42 -21.80
C PHE A 1026 7.24 19.53 -20.65
N GLY A 1027 7.64 18.25 -20.61
CA GLY A 1027 7.40 17.36 -19.48
C GLY A 1027 8.06 17.86 -18.20
N SER A 1028 9.33 18.30 -18.29
CA SER A 1028 10.09 18.94 -17.20
C SER A 1028 9.59 20.34 -16.78
N GLY A 1029 8.58 20.91 -17.45
CA GLY A 1029 8.13 22.29 -17.21
C GLY A 1029 9.07 23.37 -17.77
N TRP A 1030 10.09 23.00 -18.55
CA TRP A 1030 11.09 23.89 -19.13
C TRP A 1030 10.57 24.51 -20.44
N ASP A 1031 9.44 25.22 -20.36
CA ASP A 1031 8.62 25.67 -21.50
C ASP A 1031 9.43 26.46 -22.56
N ALA A 1032 10.37 27.31 -22.13
CA ALA A 1032 11.20 28.10 -23.02
C ALA A 1032 12.20 27.24 -23.82
N LEU A 1033 12.81 26.22 -23.20
CA LEU A 1033 13.67 25.27 -23.90
C LEU A 1033 12.84 24.39 -24.84
N GLY A 1034 11.66 23.94 -24.40
CA GLY A 1034 10.72 23.21 -25.24
C GLY A 1034 10.36 23.99 -26.51
N ILE A 1035 10.05 25.28 -26.40
CA ILE A 1035 9.79 26.16 -27.55
C ILE A 1035 11.01 26.33 -28.45
N ALA A 1036 12.20 26.51 -27.90
CA ALA A 1036 13.42 26.62 -28.70
C ALA A 1036 13.71 25.34 -29.50
N LEU A 1037 13.65 24.17 -28.84
CA LEU A 1037 13.83 22.86 -29.47
C LEU A 1037 12.74 22.56 -30.52
N LEU A 1038 11.49 22.89 -30.23
CA LEU A 1038 10.38 22.74 -31.19
C LEU A 1038 10.52 23.71 -32.38
N GLY A 1039 11.08 24.90 -32.17
CA GLY A 1039 11.43 25.85 -33.22
C GLY A 1039 12.54 25.33 -34.13
N CYS A 1040 13.57 24.70 -33.57
CA CYS A 1040 14.59 23.98 -34.35
C CYS A 1040 14.02 22.77 -35.10
N ALA A 1041 13.10 22.02 -34.49
CA ALA A 1041 12.41 20.92 -35.17
C ALA A 1041 11.56 21.42 -36.35
N LEU A 1042 10.81 22.50 -36.14
CA LEU A 1042 9.93 23.11 -37.14
C LEU A 1042 10.71 23.66 -38.33
N SER A 1043 11.88 24.25 -38.09
CA SER A 1043 12.73 24.78 -39.17
C SER A 1043 13.37 23.68 -40.03
N VAL A 1044 13.35 22.41 -39.60
CA VAL A 1044 13.76 21.25 -40.40
C VAL A 1044 12.58 20.60 -41.14
N LYS A 1045 11.37 20.59 -40.55
CA LYS A 1045 10.16 20.05 -41.19
C LYS A 1045 8.87 20.71 -40.67
N MET A 1046 8.03 21.20 -41.58
CA MET A 1046 6.73 21.79 -41.25
C MET A 1046 5.74 20.86 -40.52
N CYS A 1047 5.97 19.53 -40.53
CA CYS A 1047 5.12 18.55 -39.86
C CYS A 1047 5.10 18.70 -38.32
N VAL A 1048 6.05 19.44 -37.73
CA VAL A 1048 6.02 19.81 -36.30
C VAL A 1048 4.79 20.65 -35.92
N LEU A 1049 4.14 21.32 -36.89
CA LEU A 1049 2.89 22.05 -36.66
C LEU A 1049 1.75 21.16 -36.10
N LEU A 1050 1.79 19.84 -36.27
CA LEU A 1050 0.79 18.92 -35.72
C LEU A 1050 0.80 18.85 -34.17
N TYR A 1051 1.89 19.26 -33.51
CA TYR A 1051 1.96 19.39 -32.05
C TYR A 1051 1.35 20.70 -31.52
N VAL A 1052 1.23 21.74 -32.37
CA VAL A 1052 0.86 23.09 -31.94
C VAL A 1052 -0.54 23.18 -31.29
N PRO A 1053 -1.60 22.49 -31.76
CA PRO A 1053 -2.91 22.50 -31.09
C PRO A 1053 -2.85 22.01 -29.64
N GLY A 1054 -2.14 20.90 -29.38
CA GLY A 1054 -1.92 20.40 -28.01
C GLY A 1054 -1.03 21.32 -27.17
N LEU A 1055 0.04 21.85 -27.76
CA LEU A 1055 0.97 22.78 -27.12
C LEU A 1055 0.27 24.06 -26.63
N LEU A 1056 -0.62 24.65 -27.45
CA LEU A 1056 -1.40 25.83 -27.07
C LEU A 1056 -2.23 25.57 -25.81
N VAL A 1057 -2.83 24.38 -25.67
CA VAL A 1057 -3.59 24.00 -24.47
C VAL A 1057 -2.68 23.82 -23.26
N ILE A 1058 -1.49 23.21 -23.43
CA ILE A 1058 -0.51 23.05 -22.34
C ILE A 1058 -0.01 24.41 -21.83
N LEU A 1059 0.45 25.28 -22.73
CA LEU A 1059 0.95 26.61 -22.37
C LEU A 1059 -0.15 27.49 -21.77
N PHE A 1060 -1.36 27.46 -22.34
CA PHE A 1060 -2.49 28.24 -21.80
C PHE A 1060 -2.85 27.79 -20.39
N ARG A 1061 -2.96 26.48 -20.14
CA ARG A 1061 -3.23 25.92 -18.80
C ARG A 1061 -2.10 26.20 -17.79
N ARG A 1062 -0.83 26.13 -18.21
CA ARG A 1062 0.35 26.26 -17.34
C ARG A 1062 0.76 27.72 -17.06
N ARG A 1063 0.59 28.64 -18.02
CA ARG A 1063 1.16 30.01 -17.98
C ARG A 1063 0.17 31.14 -18.30
N GLY A 1064 -1.06 30.82 -18.71
CA GLY A 1064 -2.06 31.83 -19.07
C GLY A 1064 -1.88 32.46 -20.46
N LEU A 1065 -2.79 33.37 -20.81
CA LEU A 1065 -2.94 33.90 -22.17
C LEU A 1065 -1.70 34.66 -22.67
N LEU A 1066 -1.23 35.64 -21.89
CA LEU A 1066 -0.15 36.54 -22.32
C LEU A 1066 1.17 35.78 -22.50
N SER A 1067 1.49 34.89 -21.56
CA SER A 1067 2.70 34.06 -21.65
C SER A 1067 2.62 33.07 -22.82
N THR A 1068 1.44 32.51 -23.12
CA THR A 1068 1.24 31.66 -24.30
C THR A 1068 1.50 32.43 -25.59
N ALA A 1069 1.00 33.66 -25.70
CA ALA A 1069 1.28 34.53 -26.84
C ALA A 1069 2.79 34.83 -26.99
N LEU A 1070 3.50 35.11 -25.91
CA LEU A 1070 4.96 35.34 -25.93
C LEU A 1070 5.74 34.08 -26.38
N HIS A 1071 5.36 32.89 -25.91
CA HIS A 1071 5.99 31.63 -26.33
C HIS A 1071 5.72 31.33 -27.83
N MET A 1072 4.52 31.62 -28.33
CA MET A 1072 4.22 31.49 -29.77
C MET A 1072 4.94 32.54 -30.62
N LEU A 1073 5.10 33.77 -30.14
CA LEU A 1073 5.93 34.79 -30.79
C LEU A 1073 7.41 34.39 -30.82
N ALA A 1074 7.92 33.75 -29.77
CA ALA A 1074 9.27 33.19 -29.75
C ALA A 1074 9.43 32.07 -30.79
N LEU A 1075 8.47 31.15 -30.90
CA LEU A 1075 8.47 30.07 -31.91
C LEU A 1075 8.51 30.62 -33.35
N VAL A 1076 7.74 31.67 -33.63
CA VAL A 1076 7.77 32.39 -34.92
C VAL A 1076 9.09 33.13 -35.11
N GLY A 1077 9.59 33.79 -34.06
CA GLY A 1077 10.90 34.46 -34.05
C GLY A 1077 12.05 33.52 -34.41
N THR A 1078 12.03 32.27 -33.94
CA THR A 1078 12.99 31.23 -34.35
C THR A 1078 12.91 30.94 -35.84
N GLN A 1079 11.72 30.90 -36.45
CA GLN A 1079 11.59 30.69 -37.90
C GLN A 1079 12.07 31.89 -38.72
N LEU A 1080 11.82 33.11 -38.24
CA LEU A 1080 12.30 34.34 -38.87
C LEU A 1080 13.84 34.45 -38.78
N LEU A 1081 14.42 34.09 -37.64
CA LEU A 1081 15.88 34.12 -37.41
C LEU A 1081 16.60 33.09 -38.29
N ILE A 1082 16.16 31.82 -38.27
CA ILE A 1082 16.77 30.74 -39.06
C ILE A 1082 16.50 30.96 -40.56
N GLY A 1083 15.33 31.49 -40.94
CA GLY A 1083 15.00 31.83 -42.31
C GLY A 1083 15.65 33.12 -42.85
N ALA A 1084 16.32 33.93 -42.00
CA ALA A 1084 16.72 35.30 -42.34
C ALA A 1084 17.50 35.45 -43.65
N PRO A 1085 18.50 34.62 -43.99
CA PRO A 1085 19.26 34.77 -45.25
C PRO A 1085 18.43 34.60 -46.52
N PHE A 1086 17.29 33.90 -46.43
CA PHE A 1086 16.35 33.70 -47.54
C PHE A 1086 15.22 34.73 -47.49
N LEU A 1087 14.70 35.04 -46.30
CA LEU A 1087 13.66 36.05 -46.08
C LEU A 1087 14.10 37.48 -46.43
N LEU A 1088 15.38 37.81 -46.26
CA LEU A 1088 15.93 39.13 -46.60
C LEU A 1088 16.21 39.33 -48.10
N GLN A 1089 16.21 38.25 -48.91
CA GLN A 1089 16.52 38.30 -50.34
C GLN A 1089 15.31 37.92 -51.21
N TYR A 1090 14.67 36.79 -50.92
CA TYR A 1090 13.58 36.20 -51.70
C TYR A 1090 12.39 35.77 -50.82
N PRO A 1091 11.79 36.68 -50.01
CA PRO A 1091 10.80 36.34 -49.00
C PRO A 1091 9.61 35.55 -49.53
N TRP A 1092 9.07 35.93 -50.70
CA TRP A 1092 7.92 35.25 -51.31
C TRP A 1092 8.26 33.85 -51.83
N SER A 1093 9.46 33.65 -52.37
CA SER A 1093 9.90 32.32 -52.80
C SER A 1093 10.15 31.41 -51.61
N TYR A 1094 10.86 31.90 -50.60
CA TYR A 1094 11.09 31.15 -49.36
C TYR A 1094 9.77 30.74 -48.69
N LEU A 1095 8.87 31.70 -48.42
CA LEU A 1095 7.61 31.43 -47.72
C LEU A 1095 6.69 30.47 -48.49
N LYS A 1096 6.63 30.56 -49.81
CA LYS A 1096 5.82 29.66 -50.64
C LYS A 1096 6.41 28.24 -50.66
N ASN A 1097 7.69 28.12 -51.01
CA ASN A 1097 8.29 26.82 -51.30
C ASN A 1097 8.64 26.02 -50.02
N SER A 1098 9.08 26.69 -48.94
CA SER A 1098 9.44 26.01 -47.69
C SER A 1098 8.26 25.46 -46.87
N TYR A 1099 7.04 25.95 -47.15
CA TYR A 1099 5.79 25.55 -46.51
C TYR A 1099 4.71 25.26 -47.57
N GLU A 1100 5.05 24.46 -48.60
CA GLU A 1100 4.19 24.23 -49.76
C GLU A 1100 2.98 23.31 -49.45
N PHE A 1101 1.93 23.92 -48.89
CA PHE A 1101 0.67 23.26 -48.50
C PHE A 1101 -0.15 22.71 -49.68
N SER A 1102 0.14 23.09 -50.93
CA SER A 1102 -0.61 22.58 -52.11
C SER A 1102 -0.06 21.27 -52.67
N ARG A 1103 1.10 20.79 -52.20
CA ARG A 1103 1.77 19.58 -52.74
C ARG A 1103 0.92 18.32 -52.55
N VAL A 1104 0.41 17.78 -53.66
CA VAL A 1104 -0.27 16.48 -53.71
C VAL A 1104 0.75 15.37 -54.01
N PHE A 1105 0.82 14.35 -53.16
CA PHE A 1105 1.56 13.12 -53.48
C PHE A 1105 0.73 12.24 -54.41
N LEU A 1106 1.39 11.63 -55.41
CA LEU A 1106 0.77 10.68 -56.34
C LEU A 1106 0.20 9.47 -55.58
N PHE A 1107 -0.96 8.96 -56.00
CA PHE A 1107 -1.64 7.83 -55.35
C PHE A 1107 -0.74 6.59 -55.22
N LYS A 1108 0.09 6.30 -56.23
CA LYS A 1108 1.08 5.19 -56.17
C LYS A 1108 2.08 5.26 -55.01
N TRP A 1109 2.27 6.44 -54.40
CA TRP A 1109 3.23 6.68 -53.30
C TRP A 1109 2.57 6.84 -51.91
N THR A 1110 1.23 6.84 -51.78
CA THR A 1110 0.60 6.92 -50.46
C THR A 1110 0.60 5.57 -49.74
N VAL A 1111 0.83 5.60 -48.42
CA VAL A 1111 0.54 4.48 -47.51
C VAL A 1111 -0.77 4.66 -46.73
N ASN A 1112 -1.34 5.88 -46.71
CA ASN A 1112 -2.67 6.13 -46.15
C ASN A 1112 -3.76 6.11 -47.24
N TRP A 1113 -4.98 5.70 -46.88
CA TRP A 1113 -6.16 5.65 -47.76
C TRP A 1113 -6.03 4.82 -49.06
N ARG A 1114 -5.00 3.97 -49.19
CA ARG A 1114 -4.74 3.14 -50.40
C ARG A 1114 -5.81 2.07 -50.71
N PHE A 1115 -6.75 1.86 -49.80
CA PHE A 1115 -7.95 1.03 -50.01
C PHE A 1115 -9.12 1.79 -50.66
N LEU A 1116 -9.01 3.11 -50.84
CA LEU A 1116 -9.92 3.92 -51.65
C LEU A 1116 -9.43 3.97 -53.10
N GLY A 1117 -10.35 4.12 -54.06
CA GLY A 1117 -10.00 4.31 -55.47
C GLY A 1117 -9.27 5.64 -55.72
N GLU A 1118 -8.44 5.68 -56.76
CA GLU A 1118 -7.61 6.85 -57.09
C GLU A 1118 -8.44 8.11 -57.33
N ASP A 1119 -9.59 8.01 -58.00
CA ASP A 1119 -10.50 9.15 -58.24
C ASP A 1119 -10.99 9.80 -56.94
N LEU A 1120 -11.34 8.98 -55.95
CA LEU A 1120 -11.81 9.46 -54.64
C LEU A 1120 -10.66 10.12 -53.87
N PHE A 1121 -9.48 9.50 -53.88
CA PHE A 1121 -8.26 10.05 -53.29
C PHE A 1121 -7.83 11.38 -53.93
N LEU A 1122 -7.95 11.49 -55.26
CA LEU A 1122 -7.64 12.70 -56.03
C LEU A 1122 -8.70 13.81 -55.90
N SER A 1123 -9.94 13.47 -55.53
CA SER A 1123 -11.05 14.43 -55.43
C SER A 1123 -10.82 15.58 -54.43
N SER A 1124 -11.20 16.80 -54.82
CA SER A 1124 -11.16 17.99 -53.94
C SER A 1124 -12.13 17.86 -52.76
N SER A 1125 -13.27 17.19 -52.96
CA SER A 1125 -14.28 16.97 -51.92
C SER A 1125 -13.74 16.12 -50.78
N TRP A 1126 -13.08 14.99 -51.08
CA TRP A 1126 -12.46 14.14 -50.06
C TRP A 1126 -11.39 14.87 -49.25
N ALA A 1127 -10.51 15.63 -49.93
CA ALA A 1127 -9.49 16.45 -49.28
C ALA A 1127 -10.08 17.48 -48.30
N LYS A 1128 -11.19 18.13 -48.68
CA LYS A 1128 -11.93 19.07 -47.81
C LYS A 1128 -12.61 18.36 -46.64
N SER A 1129 -13.23 17.20 -46.88
CA SER A 1129 -13.86 16.39 -45.83
C SER A 1129 -12.86 15.94 -44.76
N LEU A 1130 -11.66 15.50 -45.16
CA LEU A 1130 -10.58 15.16 -44.22
C LEU A 1130 -10.12 16.37 -43.39
N LEU A 1131 -9.97 17.55 -44.01
CA LEU A 1131 -9.61 18.78 -43.28
C LEU A 1131 -10.68 19.20 -42.27
N VAL A 1132 -11.97 19.10 -42.63
CA VAL A 1132 -13.07 19.35 -41.69
C VAL A 1132 -13.04 18.34 -40.53
N ALA A 1133 -12.91 17.04 -40.83
CA ALA A 1133 -12.85 16.00 -39.81
C ALA A 1133 -11.64 16.16 -38.86
N HIS A 1134 -10.49 16.61 -39.38
CA HIS A 1134 -9.32 16.97 -38.59
C HIS A 1134 -9.63 18.08 -37.57
N ILE A 1135 -10.15 19.22 -38.04
CA ILE A 1135 -10.46 20.38 -37.20
C ILE A 1135 -11.53 20.02 -36.17
N THR A 1136 -12.60 19.32 -36.59
CA THR A 1136 -13.64 18.83 -35.68
C THR A 1136 -13.06 17.91 -34.59
N THR A 1137 -12.16 16.99 -34.94
CA THR A 1137 -11.58 16.07 -33.96
C THR A 1137 -10.69 16.78 -32.95
N LEU A 1138 -9.86 17.75 -33.38
CA LEU A 1138 -9.08 18.59 -32.47
C LEU A 1138 -9.98 19.38 -31.51
N VAL A 1139 -11.06 19.98 -32.02
CA VAL A 1139 -12.03 20.72 -31.19
C VAL A 1139 -12.71 19.79 -30.17
N LEU A 1140 -13.14 18.59 -30.58
CA LEU A 1140 -13.72 17.60 -29.66
C LEU A 1140 -12.73 17.13 -28.58
N PHE A 1141 -11.46 16.93 -28.92
CA PHE A 1141 -10.42 16.57 -27.94
C PHE A 1141 -10.15 17.72 -26.97
N GLY A 1142 -10.07 18.96 -27.44
CA GLY A 1142 -9.99 20.15 -26.58
C GLY A 1142 -11.16 20.21 -25.59
N LEU A 1143 -12.39 20.27 -26.12
CA LEU A 1143 -13.63 20.42 -25.34
C LEU A 1143 -13.84 19.33 -24.29
N PHE A 1144 -13.65 18.05 -24.66
CA PHE A 1144 -14.13 16.92 -23.86
C PHE A 1144 -13.03 16.00 -23.29
N LYS A 1145 -11.75 16.19 -23.66
CA LYS A 1145 -10.63 15.37 -23.17
C LYS A 1145 -9.56 16.21 -22.47
N TRP A 1146 -8.91 17.12 -23.20
CA TRP A 1146 -7.69 17.80 -22.72
C TRP A 1146 -7.95 18.70 -21.51
N CYS A 1147 -9.06 19.46 -21.47
CA CYS A 1147 -9.41 20.27 -20.29
C CYS A 1147 -10.38 19.59 -19.29
N ARG A 1148 -10.54 18.25 -19.34
CA ARG A 1148 -11.55 17.57 -18.51
C ARG A 1148 -11.28 17.67 -17.00
N SER A 1149 -10.02 17.62 -16.57
CA SER A 1149 -9.67 17.68 -15.13
C SER A 1149 -9.88 19.06 -14.50
N ASP A 1150 -10.01 20.13 -15.29
CA ASP A 1150 -10.19 21.50 -14.78
C ASP A 1150 -11.66 21.93 -14.66
N GLY A 1151 -12.62 21.02 -14.89
CA GLY A 1151 -14.04 21.35 -15.03
C GLY A 1151 -14.47 21.72 -16.46
N GLY A 1152 -13.62 21.48 -17.47
CA GLY A 1152 -13.92 21.66 -18.88
C GLY A 1152 -13.46 23.01 -19.47
N VAL A 1153 -13.36 23.07 -20.80
CA VAL A 1153 -12.76 24.21 -21.53
C VAL A 1153 -13.34 25.56 -21.13
N TRP A 1154 -14.65 25.69 -21.00
CA TRP A 1154 -15.29 26.98 -20.71
C TRP A 1154 -14.84 27.57 -19.37
N GLN A 1155 -14.64 26.75 -18.34
CA GLN A 1155 -14.12 27.21 -17.03
C GLN A 1155 -12.63 27.59 -17.09
N VAL A 1156 -11.85 26.95 -17.95
CA VAL A 1156 -10.44 27.29 -18.19
C VAL A 1156 -10.32 28.59 -18.99
N LEU A 1157 -11.16 28.78 -20.00
CA LEU A 1157 -11.21 30.02 -20.78
C LEU A 1157 -11.68 31.21 -19.94
N ASP A 1158 -12.76 31.08 -19.17
CA ASP A 1158 -13.27 32.15 -18.31
C ASP A 1158 -12.22 32.62 -17.28
N ARG A 1159 -11.57 31.69 -16.56
CA ARG A 1159 -10.46 32.01 -15.65
C ARG A 1159 -9.29 32.69 -16.37
N GLY A 1160 -8.92 32.19 -17.54
CA GLY A 1160 -7.80 32.72 -18.34
C GLY A 1160 -8.08 34.12 -18.92
N LEU A 1161 -9.32 34.41 -19.29
CA LEU A 1161 -9.75 35.73 -19.77
C LEU A 1161 -9.85 36.75 -18.64
N ARG A 1162 -10.33 36.34 -17.45
CA ARG A 1162 -10.39 37.20 -16.26
C ARG A 1162 -9.00 37.54 -15.68
N ARG A 1163 -8.01 36.66 -15.85
CA ARG A 1163 -6.65 36.82 -15.31
C ARG A 1163 -5.58 36.39 -16.33
N PRO A 1164 -5.36 37.15 -17.42
CA PRO A 1164 -4.53 36.73 -18.57
C PRO A 1164 -3.03 36.54 -18.30
N THR A 1165 -2.55 36.94 -17.12
CA THR A 1165 -1.16 36.79 -16.65
C THR A 1165 -0.96 35.65 -15.65
N ARG A 1166 -2.01 34.90 -15.27
CA ARG A 1166 -1.93 33.76 -14.34
C ARG A 1166 -2.39 32.47 -15.01
N ALA A 1167 -1.96 31.33 -14.45
CA ALA A 1167 -2.44 30.02 -14.87
C ALA A 1167 -3.96 29.87 -14.59
N PRO A 1168 -4.77 29.43 -15.58
CA PRO A 1168 -6.19 29.14 -15.38
C PRO A 1168 -6.47 27.71 -14.88
N SER A 1169 -5.48 26.82 -14.94
CA SER A 1169 -5.55 25.48 -14.33
C SER A 1169 -5.33 25.58 -12.82
N PRO A 1170 -6.23 25.05 -11.97
CA PRO A 1170 -6.00 24.96 -10.53
C PRO A 1170 -5.08 23.77 -10.17
N VAL A 1171 -4.90 22.81 -11.07
CA VAL A 1171 -4.06 21.62 -10.87
C VAL A 1171 -2.76 21.76 -11.67
N PRO A 1172 -1.59 21.40 -11.10
CA PRO A 1172 -0.33 21.30 -11.86
C PRO A 1172 -0.41 20.30 -13.02
N LEU A 1173 0.28 20.59 -14.13
CA LEU A 1173 0.30 19.70 -15.30
C LEU A 1173 1.43 18.66 -15.17
N THR A 1174 1.06 17.39 -14.99
CA THR A 1174 2.00 16.26 -14.98
C THR A 1174 2.63 15.98 -16.34
N ALA A 1175 3.79 15.33 -16.35
CA ALA A 1175 4.47 14.95 -17.59
C ALA A 1175 3.69 13.92 -18.43
N ASP A 1176 2.90 13.03 -17.80
CA ASP A 1176 1.95 12.15 -18.49
C ASP A 1176 0.92 12.95 -19.30
N TYR A 1177 0.28 13.94 -18.66
CA TYR A 1177 -0.71 14.78 -19.32
C TYR A 1177 -0.10 15.53 -20.52
N VAL A 1178 1.08 16.12 -20.35
CA VAL A 1178 1.81 16.82 -21.41
C VAL A 1178 2.11 15.88 -22.59
N THR A 1179 2.68 14.71 -22.31
CA THR A 1179 3.03 13.71 -23.32
C THR A 1179 1.79 13.21 -24.06
N THR A 1180 0.73 12.87 -23.32
CA THR A 1180 -0.56 12.41 -23.86
C THR A 1180 -1.19 13.46 -24.78
N VAL A 1181 -1.17 14.74 -24.42
CA VAL A 1181 -1.73 15.83 -25.24
C VAL A 1181 -0.93 16.05 -26.52
N LEU A 1182 0.41 16.09 -26.44
CA LEU A 1182 1.27 16.30 -27.60
C LEU A 1182 1.22 15.11 -28.58
N TYR A 1183 1.29 13.88 -28.08
CA TYR A 1183 1.15 12.67 -28.91
C TYR A 1183 -0.26 12.53 -29.51
N THR A 1184 -1.34 12.87 -28.78
CA THR A 1184 -2.70 12.84 -29.36
C THR A 1184 -2.91 13.93 -30.42
N SER A 1185 -2.40 15.15 -30.21
CA SER A 1185 -2.43 16.23 -31.21
C SER A 1185 -1.76 15.80 -32.53
N ASN A 1186 -0.57 15.23 -32.43
CA ASN A 1186 0.18 14.73 -33.58
C ASN A 1186 -0.51 13.55 -34.28
N LEU A 1187 -0.97 12.54 -33.54
CA LEU A 1187 -1.67 11.39 -34.11
C LEU A 1187 -2.98 11.79 -34.81
N ILE A 1188 -3.74 12.74 -34.26
CA ILE A 1188 -4.94 13.28 -34.91
C ILE A 1188 -4.59 13.88 -36.28
N GLY A 1189 -3.53 14.68 -36.36
CA GLY A 1189 -3.07 15.25 -37.64
C GLY A 1189 -2.63 14.20 -38.67
N ILE A 1190 -1.97 13.13 -38.21
CA ILE A 1190 -1.50 12.02 -39.06
C ILE A 1190 -2.69 11.18 -39.57
N LEU A 1191 -3.69 10.90 -38.74
CA LEU A 1191 -4.88 10.12 -39.12
C LEU A 1191 -5.66 10.78 -40.27
N PHE A 1192 -5.85 12.10 -40.23
CA PHE A 1192 -6.58 12.84 -41.27
C PHE A 1192 -5.69 13.35 -42.42
N ALA A 1193 -4.41 12.99 -42.44
CA ALA A 1193 -3.53 13.31 -43.57
C ALA A 1193 -4.02 12.60 -44.84
N ARG A 1194 -4.39 13.39 -45.86
CA ARG A 1194 -4.85 12.90 -47.18
C ARG A 1194 -3.86 11.93 -47.82
N SER A 1195 -2.57 12.22 -47.70
CA SER A 1195 -1.49 11.39 -48.24
C SER A 1195 -0.38 11.29 -47.20
N LEU A 1196 0.12 10.08 -46.94
CA LEU A 1196 1.31 9.84 -46.15
C LEU A 1196 2.32 9.09 -47.00
N HIS A 1197 3.56 9.58 -47.06
CA HIS A 1197 4.70 8.77 -47.50
C HIS A 1197 5.19 7.91 -46.33
N TYR A 1198 5.87 6.79 -46.57
CA TYR A 1198 6.27 5.90 -45.46
C TYR A 1198 7.26 6.54 -44.46
N GLN A 1199 7.97 7.62 -44.83
CA GLN A 1199 8.84 8.37 -43.91
C GLN A 1199 8.07 8.93 -42.69
N PHE A 1200 6.77 9.19 -42.84
CA PHE A 1200 5.92 9.67 -41.74
C PHE A 1200 5.77 8.65 -40.59
N TYR A 1201 6.15 7.39 -40.79
CA TYR A 1201 6.12 6.37 -39.74
C TYR A 1201 6.99 6.72 -38.52
N SER A 1202 8.09 7.46 -38.70
CA SER A 1202 8.90 7.96 -37.57
C SER A 1202 8.16 8.92 -36.65
N TRP A 1203 7.15 9.63 -37.14
CA TRP A 1203 6.41 10.64 -36.38
C TRP A 1203 5.42 10.07 -35.37
N TYR A 1204 5.07 8.78 -35.46
CA TYR A 1204 4.06 8.18 -34.56
C TYR A 1204 4.38 6.77 -34.05
N ALA A 1205 5.27 6.00 -34.68
CA ALA A 1205 5.49 4.60 -34.28
C ALA A 1205 5.94 4.45 -32.82
N MET A 1206 6.87 5.29 -32.36
CA MET A 1206 7.34 5.35 -30.97
C MET A 1206 6.35 6.02 -30.00
N GLN A 1207 5.22 6.55 -30.50
CA GLN A 1207 4.15 7.15 -29.69
C GLN A 1207 2.97 6.18 -29.45
N LEU A 1208 2.76 5.22 -30.37
CA LEU A 1208 1.65 4.27 -30.28
C LEU A 1208 1.66 3.39 -29.01
N PRO A 1209 2.79 2.84 -28.52
CA PRO A 1209 2.78 2.01 -27.31
C PRO A 1209 2.33 2.81 -26.07
N PHE A 1210 2.88 4.01 -25.89
CA PHE A 1210 2.44 4.94 -24.84
C PHE A 1210 0.95 5.27 -24.94
N LEU A 1211 0.46 5.68 -26.12
CA LEU A 1211 -0.94 6.02 -26.32
C LEU A 1211 -1.88 4.82 -26.10
N ALA A 1212 -1.47 3.60 -26.43
CA ALA A 1212 -2.23 2.38 -26.19
C ALA A 1212 -2.49 2.14 -24.69
N CYS A 1213 -1.46 2.31 -23.85
CA CYS A 1213 -1.56 2.20 -22.39
C CYS A 1213 -2.57 3.19 -21.78
N ARG A 1214 -2.72 4.38 -22.38
CA ARG A 1214 -3.69 5.41 -21.95
C ARG A 1214 -5.12 5.16 -22.44
N THR A 1215 -5.39 4.09 -23.19
CA THR A 1215 -6.76 3.74 -23.63
C THR A 1215 -7.57 3.02 -22.55
N ARG A 1216 -8.89 2.90 -22.79
CA ARG A 1216 -9.84 2.11 -21.98
C ARG A 1216 -10.13 0.73 -22.56
N TYR A 1217 -9.50 0.35 -23.67
CA TYR A 1217 -9.66 -0.99 -24.21
C TYR A 1217 -8.83 -1.99 -23.40
N PRO A 1218 -9.31 -3.23 -23.22
CA PRO A 1218 -8.48 -4.33 -22.72
C PRO A 1218 -7.51 -4.76 -23.82
N PHE A 1219 -6.46 -3.96 -24.00
CA PHE A 1219 -5.23 -4.38 -24.66
C PHE A 1219 -4.37 -5.12 -23.62
N LEU A 1220 -3.44 -5.98 -24.05
CA LEU A 1220 -2.46 -6.67 -23.20
C LEU A 1220 -1.43 -5.73 -22.52
N ALA A 1221 -1.78 -4.46 -22.31
CA ALA A 1221 -0.98 -3.41 -21.72
C ALA A 1221 -1.63 -2.78 -20.46
N ARG A 1222 -2.67 -3.44 -19.95
CA ARG A 1222 -3.31 -3.27 -18.65
C ARG A 1222 -3.38 -4.64 -18.00
#